data_AF-A0A354GWY3-F1
#
_entry.id   AF-A0A354GWY3-F1
#
_cell.length_a   1.000
_cell.length_b   1.000
_cell.length_c   1.000
_cell.angle_alpha   90.00
_cell.angle_beta   90.00
_cell.angle_gamma   90.00
#
_symmetry.space_group_name_H-M   'P 1'
#
loop_
_entity.id
_entity.type
_entity.pdbx_description
1 polymer ?
#
loop_
_entity_poly.entity_id
_entity_poly.type
_entity_poly.pdbx_seq_one_letter_code
_entity_poly.pdbx_strand_id
1 'polypeptide(L)'
;MKMPKGYEYGGGGSSSGKRGRPGRRPAEEDKPADNAPPPASLPARVTVRTARHDILTFGDLLQGEDAGRWSQIVWSQIVCNRRRWADNKAASDDLAAQSRKDLMEYGFTEDHLRQIADAGLVEVSLPYDADSHAWESLLFPWEYILTAATRSLRQDKPLTVVRHLERNGPPPSPRPLEKLLLVVSAPGEVDAAYSFDSELKLVRAKLSNVRAKDSPDPTAEELRQDIEDFQPDVIHLAGCDVWEASALLELPDDPGRADGYMLQTADGQPHAVSARDLAKILNAGKQKPLVVACNFWNSASRVAALAVAEGAGAAVGFQDEFDSELGEQFYGVFYNVLRLSGGDVLLAFQEGCAEVRSQTNALLRSGVVLWSARSIRETAGDARPRRRRRAASQPPDETPKAQPAGAMSGAQLREALEQSKRVEVQLNGQNPCDLLLADVRPYTELNYSMLHNKGGLFKTFTLKNCAKEGVMRDVELEVQLYLGADSFPWRMKTDLTQSAENFSDKIKAPLTSALGRGLRESVRTTLYVRVSWKGQDVVRQTHPVTLLAVDEWRDNELNRVWLPSFVLSRDPQVAKIIDAAHRYLMVLEDDSGAGFVGYESSEETPAERAQEVDLQVQAVWFSLLHDLPLGYINPPPTFAQASQRLRTPTDVVRGRRGTCIDLTLLLAACLEYLDIYPVIILLKGHAFAGYWRSAEAHQAFVQSRTATSAPGARTAGQTWRWYLDKSFYGEVQDAVQRGDLVPIESVWLTHRGSFWEAVDEGVKNLRDAEEFDALIDVRLAREEEVTPLPLLQRENKP
;
A
#
# COMPACT_ATOMS: atom_id res chain seq x y z
N MET A 1 -3.03 -40.12 -18.50
CA MET A 1 -2.05 -41.12 -19.00
C MET A 1 -0.87 -41.14 -18.03
N LYS A 2 -0.33 -42.33 -17.72
CA LYS A 2 0.57 -42.65 -16.60
C LYS A 2 1.84 -41.79 -16.51
N MET A 3 2.26 -41.44 -15.29
CA MET A 3 3.62 -40.98 -14.97
C MET A 3 4.67 -42.08 -15.21
N PRO A 4 5.93 -41.73 -15.55
CA PRO A 4 7.07 -42.61 -15.38
C PRO A 4 7.95 -42.23 -14.17
N LYS A 5 8.33 -43.27 -13.43
CA LYS A 5 9.46 -43.30 -12.48
C LYS A 5 10.75 -43.66 -13.22
N GLY A 6 11.86 -43.06 -12.79
CA GLY A 6 12.99 -43.80 -12.21
C GLY A 6 14.25 -44.06 -13.06
N TYR A 7 15.35 -44.17 -12.31
CA TYR A 7 16.62 -44.89 -12.59
C TYR A 7 17.64 -44.11 -13.47
N GLU A 8 18.97 -44.07 -13.23
CA GLU A 8 19.86 -44.88 -12.38
C GLU A 8 21.34 -44.40 -12.42
N TYR A 9 22.14 -45.02 -11.55
CA TYR A 9 23.56 -45.44 -11.69
C TYR A 9 24.74 -44.49 -11.52
N GLY A 10 25.68 -44.94 -10.67
CA GLY A 10 27.05 -45.14 -11.10
C GLY A 10 28.14 -44.85 -10.08
N GLY A 11 28.58 -45.86 -9.31
CA GLY A 11 29.79 -45.77 -8.47
C GLY A 11 31.06 -46.27 -9.16
N GLY A 12 32.20 -46.20 -8.45
CA GLY A 12 33.37 -47.03 -8.76
C GLY A 12 34.74 -46.55 -8.25
N GLY A 13 35.41 -47.42 -7.45
CA GLY A 13 36.89 -47.59 -7.35
C GLY A 13 37.57 -47.02 -6.10
N SER A 14 37.87 -47.81 -5.04
CA SER A 14 39.05 -48.70 -4.80
C SER A 14 40.32 -47.92 -4.35
N SER A 15 41.26 -48.34 -3.47
CA SER A 15 41.59 -49.61 -2.80
C SER A 15 42.56 -49.37 -1.61
N SER A 16 42.49 -50.27 -0.61
CA SER A 16 43.43 -50.70 0.47
C SER A 16 44.87 -50.14 0.65
N GLY A 17 45.28 -49.99 1.93
CA GLY A 17 46.70 -49.99 2.38
C GLY A 17 46.88 -49.92 3.91
N LYS A 18 47.76 -50.76 4.49
CA LYS A 18 47.89 -51.10 5.93
C LYS A 18 49.01 -50.35 6.70
N ARG A 19 48.81 -50.25 8.03
CA ARG A 19 49.79 -50.31 9.18
C ARG A 19 50.71 -49.11 9.55
N GLY A 20 50.68 -48.72 10.83
CA GLY A 20 51.74 -48.00 11.56
C GLY A 20 51.38 -47.77 13.05
N ARG A 21 52.32 -47.97 13.97
CA ARG A 21 52.17 -48.12 15.45
C ARG A 21 52.35 -46.80 16.25
N PRO A 22 52.14 -46.77 17.59
CA PRO A 22 51.74 -45.60 18.38
C PRO A 22 52.90 -44.85 19.06
N GLY A 23 52.67 -43.60 19.48
CA GLY A 23 53.63 -42.84 20.27
C GLY A 23 53.07 -41.63 21.03
N ARG A 24 53.13 -41.75 22.38
CA ARG A 24 53.30 -40.70 23.42
C ARG A 24 52.13 -39.75 23.79
N ARG A 25 51.58 -39.99 24.99
CA ARG A 25 51.19 -38.94 25.98
C ARG A 25 52.47 -38.46 26.70
N PRO A 26 52.60 -37.18 27.10
CA PRO A 26 51.98 -36.60 28.32
C PRO A 26 51.45 -35.16 28.05
N ALA A 27 50.72 -34.42 28.90
CA ALA A 27 50.49 -34.45 30.34
C ALA A 27 49.07 -33.89 30.62
N GLU A 28 48.48 -34.30 31.75
CA GLU A 28 47.33 -33.65 32.38
C GLU A 28 47.73 -32.26 32.90
N GLU A 29 46.97 -31.24 32.52
CA GLU A 29 46.89 -29.97 33.24
C GLU A 29 45.41 -29.64 33.49
N ASP A 30 45.17 -29.13 34.70
CA ASP A 30 43.93 -29.05 35.44
C ASP A 30 42.77 -28.34 34.72
N LYS A 31 41.57 -28.96 34.78
CA LYS A 31 40.30 -28.27 34.55
C LYS A 31 39.90 -27.51 35.82
N PRO A 32 39.64 -26.19 35.78
CA PRO A 32 38.85 -25.54 36.81
C PRO A 32 37.39 -26.00 36.67
N ALA A 33 36.80 -26.38 37.79
CA ALA A 33 35.40 -26.76 37.89
C ALA A 33 34.51 -25.52 37.74
N ASP A 34 34.02 -25.27 36.53
CA ASP A 34 32.95 -24.32 36.26
C ASP A 34 31.62 -25.08 36.14
N ASN A 35 31.16 -25.63 37.27
CA ASN A 35 29.80 -26.13 37.42
C ASN A 35 28.88 -24.96 37.83
N ALA A 36 28.73 -23.99 36.92
CA ALA A 36 27.52 -23.16 36.90
C ALA A 36 26.59 -23.81 35.86
N PRO A 37 25.34 -24.18 36.22
CA PRO A 37 24.38 -24.61 35.21
C PRO A 37 24.25 -23.49 34.16
N PRO A 38 24.12 -23.81 32.87
CA PRO A 38 23.76 -22.79 31.87
C PRO A 38 22.52 -22.04 32.37
N PRO A 39 22.41 -20.72 32.14
CA PRO A 39 21.22 -19.98 32.52
C PRO A 39 20.01 -20.73 31.97
N ALA A 40 19.06 -21.05 32.85
CA ALA A 40 17.88 -21.81 32.48
C ALA A 40 17.20 -21.10 31.30
N SER A 41 17.10 -21.79 30.16
CA SER A 41 16.32 -21.33 29.01
C SER A 41 14.94 -20.92 29.52
N LEU A 42 14.54 -19.67 29.28
CA LEU A 42 13.21 -19.19 29.67
C LEU A 42 12.16 -20.15 29.06
N PRO A 43 11.20 -20.65 29.85
CA PRO A 43 10.16 -21.49 29.27
C PRO A 43 9.42 -20.68 28.20
N ALA A 44 9.35 -21.20 26.97
CA ALA A 44 8.72 -20.54 25.82
C ALA A 44 7.21 -20.36 26.08
N ARG A 45 6.83 -19.26 26.75
CA ARG A 45 5.45 -18.93 27.10
C ARG A 45 5.13 -17.51 26.66
N VAL A 46 4.16 -17.39 25.76
CA VAL A 46 3.62 -16.09 25.37
C VAL A 46 2.61 -15.66 26.42
N THR A 47 2.68 -14.39 26.85
CA THR A 47 1.74 -13.84 27.83
C THR A 47 1.07 -12.59 27.30
N VAL A 48 -0.26 -12.60 27.28
CA VAL A 48 -1.07 -11.40 27.05
C VAL A 48 -1.46 -10.81 28.41
N ARG A 49 -1.16 -9.53 28.63
CA ARG A 49 -1.37 -8.89 29.93
C ARG A 49 -1.78 -7.43 29.84
N THR A 50 -2.38 -6.94 30.93
CA THR A 50 -2.58 -5.52 31.17
C THR A 50 -1.49 -4.99 32.10
N ALA A 51 -1.47 -3.69 32.36
CA ALA A 51 -0.58 -3.11 33.38
C ALA A 51 -0.85 -3.63 34.80
N ARG A 52 -2.01 -4.26 35.06
CA ARG A 52 -2.43 -4.69 36.41
C ARG A 52 -2.25 -6.19 36.65
N HIS A 53 -2.53 -7.02 35.66
CA HIS A 53 -2.53 -8.47 35.78
C HIS A 53 -2.33 -9.15 34.41
N ASP A 54 -1.91 -10.41 34.44
CA ASP A 54 -1.81 -11.26 33.26
C ASP A 54 -3.21 -11.78 32.90
N ILE A 55 -3.60 -11.66 31.62
CA ILE A 55 -4.91 -12.13 31.12
C ILE A 55 -4.81 -13.60 30.76
N LEU A 56 -3.78 -13.96 30.00
CA LEU A 56 -3.57 -15.33 29.53
C LEU A 56 -2.08 -15.59 29.31
N THR A 57 -1.61 -16.74 29.78
CA THR A 57 -0.28 -17.28 29.48
C THR A 57 -0.45 -18.67 28.89
N PHE A 58 0.02 -18.86 27.67
CA PHE A 58 0.04 -20.16 26.98
C PHE A 58 1.49 -20.51 26.62
N GLY A 59 1.76 -21.76 26.26
CA GLY A 59 3.06 -22.15 25.68
C GLY A 59 3.29 -21.44 24.35
N ASP A 60 4.39 -21.68 23.65
CA ASP A 60 4.49 -21.23 22.27
C ASP A 60 3.26 -21.73 21.48
N LEU A 61 2.57 -20.89 20.71
CA LEU A 61 1.28 -21.24 20.06
C LEU A 61 1.36 -22.46 19.13
N LEU A 62 2.57 -23.01 18.94
CA LEU A 62 3.04 -23.58 17.67
C LEU A 62 3.71 -24.94 17.82
N GLN A 63 3.70 -25.53 19.01
CA GLN A 63 4.14 -26.91 19.22
C GLN A 63 3.00 -27.93 18.96
N GLY A 64 2.25 -27.75 17.86
CA GLY A 64 1.22 -28.69 17.39
C GLY A 64 1.38 -28.97 15.90
N GLU A 65 1.38 -30.24 15.49
CA GLU A 65 1.97 -30.70 14.22
C GLU A 65 1.32 -30.19 12.91
N ASP A 66 0.08 -29.66 12.90
CA ASP A 66 -0.53 -29.19 11.64
C ASP A 66 -1.41 -27.92 11.74
N ALA A 67 -2.28 -27.74 12.75
CA ALA A 67 -3.27 -26.65 12.74
C ALA A 67 -2.71 -25.22 13.01
N GLY A 68 -1.63 -25.13 13.79
CA GLY A 68 -1.02 -23.84 14.19
C GLY A 68 -0.17 -23.20 13.09
N ARG A 69 0.46 -24.00 12.20
CA ARG A 69 1.32 -23.49 11.12
C ARG A 69 0.54 -22.88 9.96
N TRP A 70 -0.62 -23.45 9.62
CA TRP A 70 -1.45 -22.98 8.50
C TRP A 70 -2.11 -21.62 8.81
N SER A 71 -2.62 -21.42 10.03
CA SER A 71 -3.24 -20.15 10.44
C SER A 71 -2.26 -18.98 10.43
N GLN A 72 -0.96 -19.20 10.66
CA GLN A 72 0.06 -18.15 10.66
C GLN A 72 0.49 -17.66 9.30
N ILE A 73 0.78 -18.58 8.38
CA ILE A 73 1.10 -18.23 6.99
C ILE A 73 -0.10 -17.48 6.42
N VAL A 74 -1.31 -17.96 6.71
CA VAL A 74 -2.55 -17.32 6.32
C VAL A 74 -2.68 -15.93 6.96
N TRP A 75 -2.52 -15.76 8.28
CA TRP A 75 -2.66 -14.44 8.91
C TRP A 75 -1.57 -13.46 8.52
N SER A 76 -0.31 -13.91 8.41
CA SER A 76 0.78 -13.09 7.91
C SER A 76 0.52 -12.67 6.46
N GLN A 77 0.10 -13.59 5.58
CA GLN A 77 -0.29 -13.25 4.20
C GLN A 77 -1.51 -12.32 4.15
N ILE A 78 -2.54 -12.56 4.96
CA ILE A 78 -3.75 -11.72 5.02
C ILE A 78 -3.36 -10.31 5.46
N VAL A 79 -2.59 -10.18 6.54
CA VAL A 79 -2.23 -8.89 7.12
C VAL A 79 -1.21 -8.16 6.26
N CYS A 80 -0.20 -8.86 5.70
CA CYS A 80 0.74 -8.26 4.77
C CYS A 80 0.08 -7.79 3.47
N ASN A 81 -1.05 -8.40 3.08
CA ASN A 81 -1.88 -7.92 1.99
C ASN A 81 -3.05 -7.05 2.48
N ARG A 82 -2.93 -6.34 3.63
CA ARG A 82 -4.03 -5.57 4.25
C ARG A 82 -4.71 -4.57 3.34
N ARG A 83 -3.93 -3.99 2.43
CA ARG A 83 -4.44 -3.06 1.43
C ARG A 83 -5.65 -3.73 0.71
N ARG A 84 -5.67 -5.07 0.54
CA ARG A 84 -6.70 -5.88 -0.17
C ARG A 84 -8.09 -5.77 0.44
N TRP A 85 -8.18 -5.46 1.73
CA TRP A 85 -9.44 -5.58 2.47
C TRP A 85 -9.64 -4.46 3.50
N ALA A 86 -8.72 -3.52 3.68
CA ALA A 86 -8.83 -2.60 4.79
C ALA A 86 -9.91 -1.52 4.65
N ASP A 87 -10.27 -1.14 3.43
CA ASP A 87 -11.36 -0.19 3.14
C ASP A 87 -12.74 -0.88 3.10
N ASN A 88 -12.78 -2.18 3.38
CA ASN A 88 -13.93 -3.05 3.23
C ASN A 88 -14.53 -3.42 4.58
N LYS A 89 -15.66 -2.82 4.95
CA LYS A 89 -16.27 -3.03 6.27
C LYS A 89 -16.64 -4.50 6.55
N ALA A 90 -17.24 -5.20 5.60
CA ALA A 90 -17.63 -6.61 5.75
C ALA A 90 -16.42 -7.55 5.76
N ALA A 91 -15.41 -7.41 4.90
CA ALA A 91 -14.18 -8.20 5.04
C ALA A 91 -13.48 -7.91 6.37
N SER A 92 -13.51 -6.66 6.82
CA SER A 92 -13.00 -6.27 8.13
C SER A 92 -13.79 -6.92 9.29
N ASP A 93 -15.09 -7.13 9.12
CA ASP A 93 -15.97 -7.79 10.09
C ASP A 93 -15.86 -9.32 10.02
N ASP A 94 -15.70 -9.91 8.84
CA ASP A 94 -15.41 -11.34 8.63
C ASP A 94 -14.03 -11.70 9.19
N LEU A 95 -13.01 -10.89 8.93
CA LEU A 95 -11.69 -11.04 9.53
C LEU A 95 -11.74 -10.83 11.05
N ALA A 96 -12.63 -9.99 11.58
CA ALA A 96 -12.83 -9.86 13.01
C ALA A 96 -13.49 -11.12 13.61
N ALA A 97 -14.46 -11.72 12.91
CA ALA A 97 -15.08 -12.98 13.30
C ALA A 97 -14.07 -14.15 13.26
N GLN A 98 -13.28 -14.23 12.19
CA GLN A 98 -12.21 -15.20 12.01
C GLN A 98 -11.11 -15.02 13.07
N SER A 99 -10.69 -13.78 13.34
CA SER A 99 -9.73 -13.46 14.41
C SER A 99 -10.22 -13.96 15.77
N ARG A 100 -11.50 -13.76 16.08
CA ARG A 100 -12.12 -14.23 17.32
C ARG A 100 -12.14 -15.75 17.40
N LYS A 101 -12.51 -16.42 16.30
CA LYS A 101 -12.50 -17.88 16.21
C LYS A 101 -11.10 -18.45 16.45
N ASP A 102 -10.09 -17.92 15.78
CA ASP A 102 -8.71 -18.42 15.88
C ASP A 102 -8.13 -18.18 17.27
N LEU A 103 -8.37 -17.00 17.88
CA LEU A 103 -8.00 -16.77 19.27
C LEU A 103 -8.65 -17.77 20.23
N MET A 104 -9.91 -18.14 20.01
CA MET A 104 -10.56 -19.18 20.84
C MET A 104 -9.89 -20.55 20.69
N GLU A 105 -9.47 -20.91 19.47
CA GLU A 105 -8.69 -22.14 19.22
C GLU A 105 -7.35 -22.12 19.96
N TYR A 106 -6.76 -20.93 20.16
CA TYR A 106 -5.55 -20.72 20.97
C TYR A 106 -5.81 -20.59 22.48
N GLY A 107 -7.03 -20.84 22.95
CA GLY A 107 -7.38 -20.86 24.37
C GLY A 107 -7.82 -19.51 24.95
N PHE A 108 -8.08 -18.49 24.11
CA PHE A 108 -8.75 -17.29 24.58
C PHE A 108 -10.22 -17.58 24.88
N THR A 109 -10.72 -17.04 25.99
CA THR A 109 -12.15 -17.12 26.34
C THR A 109 -12.82 -15.80 26.05
N GLU A 110 -14.14 -15.79 26.01
CA GLU A 110 -14.94 -14.55 25.93
C GLU A 110 -14.60 -13.57 27.05
N ASP A 111 -14.30 -14.07 28.24
CA ASP A 111 -13.90 -13.23 29.36
C ASP A 111 -12.54 -12.57 29.10
N HIS A 112 -11.56 -13.32 28.57
CA HIS A 112 -10.27 -12.74 28.16
C HIS A 112 -10.44 -11.63 27.12
N LEU A 113 -11.30 -11.84 26.11
CA LEU A 113 -11.56 -10.83 25.08
C LEU A 113 -12.23 -9.56 25.64
N ARG A 114 -13.13 -9.70 26.62
CA ARG A 114 -13.73 -8.56 27.33
C ARG A 114 -12.69 -7.80 28.16
N GLN A 115 -11.82 -8.52 28.87
CA GLN A 115 -10.72 -7.88 29.62
C GLN A 115 -9.79 -7.08 28.70
N ILE A 116 -9.46 -7.61 27.51
CA ILE A 116 -8.66 -6.91 26.49
C ILE A 116 -9.41 -5.67 25.99
N ALA A 117 -10.70 -5.80 25.69
CA ALA A 117 -11.54 -4.71 25.22
C ALA A 117 -11.61 -3.54 26.22
N ASP A 118 -11.71 -3.85 27.52
CA ASP A 118 -11.81 -2.85 28.59
C ASP A 118 -10.48 -2.21 28.97
N ALA A 119 -9.34 -2.86 28.67
CA ALA A 119 -8.02 -2.41 29.12
C ALA A 119 -7.51 -1.15 28.40
N GLY A 120 -7.86 -0.96 27.12
CA GLY A 120 -7.38 0.13 26.26
C GLY A 120 -5.88 0.07 25.88
N LEU A 121 -5.05 -0.58 26.70
CA LEU A 121 -3.65 -0.92 26.44
C LEU A 121 -3.38 -2.36 26.87
N VAL A 122 -2.82 -3.17 25.98
CA VAL A 122 -2.43 -4.56 26.23
C VAL A 122 -1.00 -4.80 25.76
N GLU A 123 -0.25 -5.56 26.54
CA GLU A 123 1.09 -6.05 26.19
C GLU A 123 1.02 -7.53 25.81
N VAL A 124 1.70 -7.89 24.72
CA VAL A 124 2.04 -9.27 24.38
C VAL A 124 3.53 -9.49 24.69
N SER A 125 3.79 -10.26 25.74
CA SER A 125 5.14 -10.59 26.20
C SER A 125 5.61 -11.89 25.55
N LEU A 126 6.77 -11.82 24.90
CA LEU A 126 7.32 -12.86 24.05
C LEU A 126 8.73 -13.21 24.53
N PRO A 127 9.02 -14.49 24.83
CA PRO A 127 10.37 -14.93 25.17
C PRO A 127 11.26 -14.85 23.93
N TYR A 128 12.48 -14.34 24.11
CA TYR A 128 13.50 -14.36 23.09
C TYR A 128 14.72 -15.14 23.55
N ASP A 129 15.06 -16.16 22.78
CA ASP A 129 16.32 -16.88 22.88
C ASP A 129 16.90 -17.04 21.47
N ALA A 130 18.18 -16.68 21.32
CA ALA A 130 18.89 -16.68 20.04
C ALA A 130 18.95 -18.07 19.39
N ASP A 131 18.86 -19.13 20.20
CA ASP A 131 18.88 -20.53 19.79
C ASP A 131 17.47 -21.16 19.68
N SER A 132 16.40 -20.41 19.97
CA SER A 132 15.02 -20.93 20.01
C SER A 132 14.27 -20.82 18.68
N HIS A 133 13.35 -21.77 18.48
CA HIS A 133 12.42 -21.85 17.35
C HIS A 133 11.10 -21.07 17.63
N ALA A 134 11.17 -19.94 18.35
CA ALA A 134 10.01 -19.13 18.72
C ALA A 134 9.83 -17.91 17.79
N TRP A 135 10.48 -17.92 16.62
CA TRP A 135 10.49 -16.82 15.66
C TRP A 135 9.11 -16.52 15.11
N GLU A 136 8.30 -17.55 15.00
CA GLU A 136 6.96 -17.53 14.46
C GLU A 136 6.00 -16.67 15.30
N SER A 137 6.21 -16.61 16.63
CA SER A 137 5.45 -15.74 17.53
C SER A 137 5.84 -14.25 17.37
N LEU A 138 7.01 -13.94 16.80
CA LEU A 138 7.42 -12.59 16.42
C LEU A 138 6.77 -12.14 15.11
N LEU A 139 6.46 -13.07 14.19
CA LEU A 139 5.81 -12.76 12.91
C LEU A 139 4.30 -12.56 13.05
N PHE A 140 3.68 -13.20 14.04
CA PHE A 140 2.23 -13.18 14.23
C PHE A 140 1.69 -11.75 14.45
N PRO A 141 0.61 -11.33 13.73
CA PRO A 141 0.13 -9.95 13.75
C PRO A 141 -0.79 -9.67 14.96
N TRP A 142 -0.21 -9.70 16.16
CA TRP A 142 -0.89 -9.53 17.45
C TRP A 142 -1.78 -8.28 17.52
N GLU A 143 -1.27 -7.17 17.00
CA GLU A 143 -1.93 -5.86 17.02
C GLU A 143 -3.24 -5.94 16.24
N TYR A 144 -3.22 -6.53 15.05
CA TYR A 144 -4.41 -6.66 14.22
C TYR A 144 -5.41 -7.62 14.84
N ILE A 145 -4.99 -8.85 15.17
CA ILE A 145 -5.88 -9.93 15.58
C ILE A 145 -6.60 -9.59 16.90
N LEU A 146 -5.87 -9.10 17.91
CA LEU A 146 -6.48 -8.71 19.19
C LEU A 146 -7.43 -7.51 19.03
N THR A 147 -7.06 -6.53 18.19
CA THR A 147 -7.90 -5.35 17.92
C THR A 147 -9.14 -5.69 17.11
N ALA A 148 -9.03 -6.61 16.15
CA ALA A 148 -10.12 -7.11 15.33
C ALA A 148 -11.10 -7.93 16.16
N ALA A 149 -10.62 -8.94 16.89
CA ALA A 149 -11.45 -9.83 17.70
C ALA A 149 -12.24 -9.11 18.81
N THR A 150 -11.70 -8.01 19.34
CA THR A 150 -12.36 -7.22 20.41
C THR A 150 -13.19 -6.05 19.91
N ARG A 151 -13.25 -5.82 18.58
CA ARG A 151 -13.91 -4.64 17.98
C ARG A 151 -15.33 -4.40 18.50
N SER A 152 -16.18 -5.42 18.44
CA SER A 152 -17.59 -5.32 18.85
C SER A 152 -17.79 -5.11 20.35
N LEU A 153 -16.77 -5.41 21.17
CA LEU A 153 -16.82 -5.30 22.62
C LEU A 153 -16.41 -3.90 23.12
N ARG A 154 -15.73 -3.11 22.29
CA ARG A 154 -15.08 -1.86 22.73
C ARG A 154 -15.96 -0.61 22.71
N GLN A 155 -17.14 -0.64 22.08
CA GLN A 155 -18.01 0.56 21.92
C GLN A 155 -17.20 1.77 21.42
N ASP A 156 -16.45 1.60 20.32
CA ASP A 156 -15.57 2.59 19.70
C ASP A 156 -14.36 3.07 20.53
N LYS A 157 -14.14 2.55 21.75
CA LYS A 157 -12.91 2.83 22.51
C LYS A 157 -11.68 2.27 21.79
N PRO A 158 -10.58 3.02 21.61
CA PRO A 158 -9.37 2.52 20.96
C PRO A 158 -8.68 1.45 21.82
N LEU A 159 -8.02 0.49 21.16
CA LEU A 159 -7.12 -0.47 21.79
C LEU A 159 -5.72 -0.25 21.22
N THR A 160 -4.72 -0.15 22.09
CA THR A 160 -3.30 -0.19 21.71
C THR A 160 -2.72 -1.51 22.18
N VAL A 161 -2.08 -2.23 21.27
CA VAL A 161 -1.34 -3.46 21.57
C VAL A 161 0.15 -3.15 21.38
N VAL A 162 0.97 -3.52 22.35
CA VAL A 162 2.42 -3.37 22.30
C VAL A 162 3.08 -4.72 22.58
N ARG A 163 4.30 -4.91 22.10
CA ARG A 163 5.06 -6.14 22.33
C ARG A 163 6.19 -5.91 23.31
N HIS A 164 6.33 -6.83 24.25
CA HIS A 164 7.46 -6.88 25.16
C HIS A 164 8.33 -8.09 24.80
N LEU A 165 9.62 -7.86 24.61
CA LEU A 165 10.57 -8.92 24.33
C LEU A 165 11.32 -9.28 25.62
N GLU A 166 11.02 -10.45 26.17
CA GLU A 166 11.72 -10.99 27.33
C GLU A 166 13.10 -11.47 26.88
N ARG A 167 14.13 -10.68 27.22
CA ARG A 167 15.52 -10.95 26.86
C ARG A 167 16.42 -11.01 28.09
N ASN A 168 17.61 -11.56 27.88
CA ASN A 168 18.66 -11.53 28.89
C ASN A 168 19.25 -10.12 29.02
N GLY A 169 19.42 -9.66 30.26
CA GLY A 169 20.02 -8.38 30.59
C GLY A 169 19.00 -7.24 30.74
N PRO A 170 19.32 -6.22 31.55
CA PRO A 170 18.38 -5.14 31.84
C PRO A 170 18.18 -4.22 30.63
N PRO A 171 16.99 -3.64 30.46
CA PRO A 171 16.76 -2.60 29.47
C PRO A 171 17.59 -1.34 29.79
N PRO A 172 17.95 -0.52 28.78
CA PRO A 172 18.55 0.79 28.99
C PRO A 172 17.72 1.63 29.98
N SER A 173 18.39 2.33 30.90
CA SER A 173 17.74 3.26 31.83
C SER A 173 17.12 4.44 31.07
N PRO A 174 15.95 4.97 31.50
CA PRO A 174 15.39 6.17 30.90
C PRO A 174 16.35 7.34 31.14
N ARG A 175 16.53 8.18 30.12
CA ARG A 175 17.44 9.32 30.16
C ARG A 175 16.94 10.41 29.20
N PRO A 176 17.26 11.69 29.45
CA PRO A 176 16.96 12.76 28.50
C PRO A 176 17.57 12.47 27.13
N LEU A 177 16.84 12.84 26.08
CA LEU A 177 17.33 12.68 24.70
C LEU A 177 18.35 13.75 24.37
N GLU A 178 19.59 13.36 24.06
CA GLU A 178 20.66 14.29 23.70
C GLU A 178 21.17 14.07 22.28
N LYS A 179 21.12 12.83 21.78
CA LYS A 179 21.71 12.47 20.49
C LYS A 179 20.76 11.70 19.58
N LEU A 180 20.59 12.19 18.35
CA LEU A 180 19.80 11.60 17.28
C LEU A 180 20.72 11.22 16.12
N LEU A 181 20.71 9.96 15.71
CA LEU A 181 21.33 9.52 14.45
C LEU A 181 20.24 9.33 13.39
N LEU A 182 20.40 10.00 12.26
CA LEU A 182 19.53 9.90 11.09
C LEU A 182 20.26 9.10 10.03
N VAL A 183 19.76 7.91 9.73
CA VAL A 183 20.30 7.02 8.71
C VAL A 183 19.35 7.04 7.54
N VAL A 184 19.84 7.49 6.38
CA VAL A 184 19.10 7.40 5.12
C VAL A 184 19.83 6.44 4.22
N SER A 185 19.10 5.53 3.59
CA SER A 185 19.70 4.60 2.64
C SER A 185 18.81 4.41 1.41
N ALA A 186 19.26 4.97 0.31
CA ALA A 186 18.69 4.91 -1.03
C ALA A 186 19.80 4.62 -2.07
N PRO A 187 20.59 3.55 -1.93
CA PRO A 187 21.78 3.35 -2.75
C PRO A 187 21.45 3.16 -4.24
N GLY A 188 22.30 3.69 -5.11
CA GLY A 188 22.20 3.48 -6.57
C GLY A 188 20.93 4.05 -7.18
N GLU A 189 20.19 3.23 -7.93
CA GLU A 189 18.94 3.65 -8.60
C GLU A 189 17.76 3.83 -7.62
N VAL A 190 17.91 3.43 -6.36
CA VAL A 190 16.88 3.64 -5.32
C VAL A 190 16.66 5.13 -5.03
N ASP A 191 17.73 5.95 -5.05
CA ASP A 191 17.66 7.41 -4.88
C ASP A 191 16.83 8.11 -5.99
N ALA A 192 16.75 7.52 -7.17
CA ALA A 192 15.91 8.06 -8.25
C ALA A 192 14.41 7.88 -7.98
N ALA A 193 14.04 6.90 -7.15
CA ALA A 193 12.66 6.58 -6.83
C ALA A 193 12.18 7.29 -5.56
N TYR A 194 13.04 7.43 -4.54
CA TYR A 194 12.67 7.93 -3.21
C TYR A 194 13.45 9.19 -2.82
N SER A 195 12.83 10.07 -2.02
CA SER A 195 13.57 11.15 -1.34
C SER A 195 13.11 11.21 0.11
N PHE A 196 14.05 11.03 1.02
CA PHE A 196 13.82 11.00 2.46
C PHE A 196 14.13 12.34 3.14
N ASP A 197 14.55 13.36 2.38
CA ASP A 197 14.95 14.67 2.91
C ASP A 197 13.87 15.35 3.74
N SER A 198 12.64 15.22 3.27
CA SER A 198 11.48 15.87 3.85
C SER A 198 11.05 15.19 5.17
N GLU A 199 11.18 13.86 5.24
CA GLU A 199 11.05 13.09 6.47
C GLU A 199 12.12 13.48 7.49
N LEU A 200 13.40 13.49 7.09
CA LEU A 200 14.50 13.84 7.99
C LEU A 200 14.34 15.23 8.58
N LYS A 201 13.92 16.21 7.77
CA LYS A 201 13.64 17.57 8.23
C LYS A 201 12.50 17.60 9.23
N LEU A 202 11.43 16.83 9.00
CA LEU A 202 10.34 16.69 9.96
C LEU A 202 10.85 16.13 11.30
N VAL A 203 11.60 15.03 11.29
CA VAL A 203 12.14 14.39 12.50
C VAL A 203 13.04 15.36 13.27
N ARG A 204 13.95 16.06 12.59
CA ARG A 204 14.82 17.08 13.21
C ARG A 204 14.03 18.20 13.84
N ALA A 205 13.00 18.69 13.16
CA ALA A 205 12.17 19.76 13.70
C ALA A 205 11.46 19.35 15.00
N LYS A 206 10.94 18.12 15.06
CA LYS A 206 10.26 17.61 16.27
C LYS A 206 11.26 17.32 17.40
N LEU A 207 12.50 16.95 17.06
CA LEU A 207 13.61 16.76 18.01
C LEU A 207 14.60 17.95 18.04
N SER A 208 14.13 19.19 17.85
CA SER A 208 14.99 20.39 17.66
C SER A 208 16.08 20.65 18.71
N ASN A 209 15.92 20.12 19.93
CA ASN A 209 16.85 20.32 21.04
C ASN A 209 17.85 19.15 21.21
N VAL A 210 17.77 18.14 20.33
CA VAL A 210 18.60 16.94 20.33
C VAL A 210 19.69 17.13 19.27
N ARG A 211 20.95 16.86 19.62
CA ARG A 211 22.06 16.93 18.66
C ARG A 211 21.90 15.84 17.62
N ALA A 212 21.70 16.23 16.36
CA ALA A 212 21.56 15.30 15.24
C ALA A 212 22.90 15.03 14.54
N LYS A 213 23.12 13.80 14.08
CA LYS A 213 24.18 13.39 13.14
C LYS A 213 23.52 12.65 11.97
N ASP A 214 23.97 12.93 10.76
CA ASP A 214 23.52 12.23 9.55
C ASP A 214 24.46 11.12 9.17
N SER A 215 23.90 10.07 8.59
CA SER A 215 24.58 8.93 8.00
C SER A 215 23.85 8.60 6.67
N PRO A 216 24.11 9.36 5.60
CA PRO A 216 23.50 9.14 4.29
C PRO A 216 24.23 8.04 3.52
N ASP A 217 23.46 7.09 2.98
CA ASP A 217 23.90 5.92 2.22
C ASP A 217 25.12 5.19 2.82
N PRO A 218 25.13 4.89 4.13
CA PRO A 218 26.33 4.34 4.73
C PRO A 218 26.55 2.90 4.29
N THR A 219 27.81 2.50 4.21
CA THR A 219 28.18 1.08 4.27
C THR A 219 27.87 0.51 5.65
N ALA A 220 27.78 -0.82 5.76
CA ALA A 220 27.57 -1.50 7.03
C ALA A 220 28.66 -1.15 8.08
N GLU A 221 29.90 -0.96 7.63
CA GLU A 221 31.02 -0.61 8.50
C GLU A 221 31.00 0.86 8.92
N GLU A 222 30.68 1.77 8.00
CA GLU A 222 30.52 3.20 8.33
C GLU A 222 29.37 3.42 9.32
N LEU A 223 28.23 2.75 9.11
CA LEU A 223 27.11 2.84 10.04
C LEU A 223 27.48 2.32 11.44
N ARG A 224 28.24 1.21 11.51
CA ARG A 224 28.77 0.69 12.78
C ARG A 224 29.65 1.72 13.45
N GLN A 225 30.62 2.28 12.73
CA GLN A 225 31.55 3.27 13.25
C GLN A 225 30.82 4.53 13.72
N ASP A 226 29.82 4.98 12.96
CA ASP A 226 29.00 6.13 13.29
C ASP A 226 28.28 5.97 14.63
N ILE A 227 27.74 4.78 14.90
CA ILE A 227 27.06 4.43 16.15
C ILE A 227 28.05 4.28 17.30
N GLU A 228 29.19 3.64 17.07
CA GLU A 228 30.25 3.47 18.06
C GLU A 228 30.86 4.80 18.52
N ASP A 229 31.04 5.75 17.61
CA ASP A 229 31.60 7.06 17.95
C ASP A 229 30.55 8.01 18.53
N PHE A 230 29.36 8.03 17.94
CA PHE A 230 28.34 9.01 18.29
C PHE A 230 27.54 8.60 19.53
N GLN A 231 27.31 7.29 19.74
CA GLN A 231 26.53 6.72 20.84
C GLN A 231 25.12 7.34 20.93
N PRO A 232 24.27 7.18 19.90
CA PRO A 232 22.97 7.84 19.82
C PRO A 232 21.96 7.35 20.88
N ASP A 233 21.06 8.24 21.30
CA ASP A 233 19.89 7.89 22.11
C ASP A 233 18.71 7.44 21.24
N VAL A 234 18.57 8.07 20.07
CA VAL A 234 17.57 7.75 19.07
C VAL A 234 18.27 7.46 17.75
N ILE A 235 17.93 6.33 17.13
CA ILE A 235 18.30 6.03 15.75
C ILE A 235 17.02 6.05 14.92
N HIS A 236 17.02 6.77 13.82
CA HIS A 236 15.93 6.80 12.86
C HIS A 236 16.45 6.32 11.51
N LEU A 237 15.91 5.19 11.02
CA LEU A 237 16.25 4.56 9.76
C LEU A 237 15.17 4.89 8.73
N ALA A 238 15.54 5.51 7.62
CA ALA A 238 14.65 5.79 6.49
C ALA A 238 15.28 5.25 5.20
N GLY A 239 14.56 4.38 4.49
CA GLY A 239 15.07 3.69 3.31
C GLY A 239 14.15 2.56 2.88
N CYS A 240 14.69 1.59 2.15
CA CYS A 240 13.91 0.47 1.64
C CYS A 240 14.32 -0.86 2.27
N ASP A 241 13.34 -1.74 2.43
CA ASP A 241 13.59 -3.14 2.76
C ASP A 241 14.15 -3.87 1.53
N VAL A 242 14.78 -5.03 1.74
CA VAL A 242 15.45 -5.79 0.68
C VAL A 242 14.47 -6.20 -0.43
N TRP A 243 13.22 -6.52 -0.11
CA TRP A 243 12.20 -6.94 -1.07
C TRP A 243 11.71 -5.77 -1.91
N GLU A 244 11.41 -4.64 -1.27
CA GLU A 244 11.01 -3.40 -1.95
C GLU A 244 12.10 -2.96 -2.94
N ALA A 245 13.36 -2.90 -2.49
CA ALA A 245 14.46 -2.53 -3.37
C ALA A 245 14.71 -3.55 -4.47
N SER A 246 14.52 -4.85 -4.20
CA SER A 246 14.66 -5.88 -5.23
C SER A 246 13.62 -5.75 -6.32
N ALA A 247 12.37 -5.44 -5.95
CA ALA A 247 11.30 -5.21 -6.91
C ALA A 247 11.58 -3.95 -7.75
N LEU A 248 12.05 -2.87 -7.11
CA LEU A 248 12.41 -1.63 -7.80
C LEU A 248 13.56 -1.83 -8.80
N LEU A 249 14.56 -2.61 -8.43
CA LEU A 249 15.76 -2.88 -9.22
C LEU A 249 15.59 -4.05 -10.20
N GLU A 250 14.37 -4.59 -10.32
CA GLU A 250 14.04 -5.76 -11.16
C GLU A 250 15.00 -6.95 -10.94
N LEU A 251 15.43 -7.17 -9.70
CA LEU A 251 16.34 -8.27 -9.37
C LEU A 251 15.61 -9.61 -9.47
N PRO A 252 16.28 -10.69 -9.91
CA PRO A 252 15.69 -12.02 -9.97
C PRO A 252 15.09 -12.44 -8.62
N ASP A 253 13.97 -13.15 -8.66
CA ASP A 253 13.39 -13.76 -7.46
C ASP A 253 14.37 -14.76 -6.85
N ASP A 254 14.69 -14.56 -5.57
CA ASP A 254 15.55 -15.45 -4.80
C ASP A 254 14.80 -15.91 -3.54
N PRO A 255 14.33 -17.18 -3.51
CA PRO A 255 13.65 -17.75 -2.35
C PRO A 255 14.51 -17.82 -1.08
N GLY A 256 15.84 -17.70 -1.21
CA GLY A 256 16.79 -17.68 -0.10
C GLY A 256 17.17 -16.28 0.38
N ARG A 257 16.60 -15.23 -0.21
CA ARG A 257 16.90 -13.84 0.11
C ARG A 257 16.55 -13.54 1.56
N ALA A 258 17.56 -13.15 2.34
CA ALA A 258 17.38 -12.77 3.73
C ALA A 258 16.70 -11.40 3.84
N ASP A 259 15.78 -11.29 4.78
CA ASP A 259 15.13 -10.02 5.09
C ASP A 259 16.10 -9.07 5.78
N GLY A 260 15.86 -7.77 5.63
CA GLY A 260 16.65 -6.76 6.30
C GLY A 260 16.50 -5.41 5.64
N TYR A 261 17.62 -4.76 5.36
CA TYR A 261 17.67 -3.38 4.89
C TYR A 261 18.73 -3.22 3.82
N MET A 262 18.48 -2.34 2.85
CA MET A 262 19.47 -2.02 1.84
C MET A 262 20.42 -0.95 2.36
N LEU A 263 21.72 -1.25 2.36
CA LEU A 263 22.82 -0.30 2.57
C LEU A 263 23.63 -0.17 1.28
N GLN A 264 24.65 0.69 1.30
CA GLN A 264 25.56 0.85 0.18
C GLN A 264 26.80 -0.06 0.32
N THR A 265 27.41 -0.46 -0.80
CA THR A 265 28.80 -0.94 -0.82
C THR A 265 29.77 0.22 -0.92
N ALA A 266 31.07 -0.02 -0.70
CA ALA A 266 32.10 1.00 -0.89
C ALA A 266 32.15 1.58 -2.33
N ASP A 267 31.65 0.83 -3.32
CA ASP A 267 31.58 1.26 -4.73
C ASP A 267 30.24 1.93 -5.09
N GLY A 268 29.40 2.21 -4.09
CA GLY A 268 28.16 2.94 -4.28
C GLY A 268 26.94 2.09 -4.64
N GLN A 269 27.07 0.76 -4.66
CA GLN A 269 26.02 -0.16 -5.15
C GLN A 269 25.07 -0.61 -4.02
N PRO A 270 23.81 -0.96 -4.34
CA PRO A 270 22.89 -1.53 -3.37
C PRO A 270 23.41 -2.85 -2.77
N HIS A 271 23.37 -2.96 -1.45
CA HIS A 271 23.81 -4.12 -0.67
C HIS A 271 22.78 -4.53 0.38
N ALA A 272 22.25 -5.75 0.26
CA ALA A 272 21.33 -6.29 1.24
C ALA A 272 22.08 -6.68 2.52
N VAL A 273 21.68 -6.08 3.65
CA VAL A 273 22.15 -6.45 4.99
C VAL A 273 21.04 -7.16 5.73
N SER A 274 21.34 -8.34 6.28
CA SER A 274 20.36 -9.14 7.01
C SER A 274 19.86 -8.39 8.25
N ALA A 275 18.60 -8.64 8.64
CA ALA A 275 18.01 -8.01 9.81
C ALA A 275 18.80 -8.29 11.10
N ARG A 276 19.45 -9.46 11.20
CA ARG A 276 20.31 -9.85 12.31
C ARG A 276 21.61 -9.05 12.35
N ASP A 277 22.28 -8.90 11.20
CA ASP A 277 23.52 -8.15 11.15
C ASP A 277 23.28 -6.65 11.35
N LEU A 278 22.19 -6.13 10.77
CA LEU A 278 21.75 -4.77 10.99
C LEU A 278 21.45 -4.51 12.48
N ALA A 279 20.69 -5.37 13.15
CA ALA A 279 20.40 -5.21 14.58
C ALA A 279 21.66 -5.13 15.46
N LYS A 280 22.71 -5.91 15.12
CA LYS A 280 24.02 -5.84 15.79
C LYS A 280 24.73 -4.52 15.52
N ILE A 281 24.65 -4.01 14.28
CA ILE A 281 25.20 -2.70 13.91
C ILE A 281 24.50 -1.59 14.69
N LEU A 282 23.16 -1.60 14.73
CA LEU A 282 22.32 -0.62 15.42
C LEU A 282 22.60 -0.55 16.94
N ASN A 283 23.14 -1.64 17.50
CA ASN A 283 23.50 -1.77 18.90
C ASN A 283 25.02 -1.83 19.14
N ALA A 284 25.87 -1.47 18.17
CA ALA A 284 27.32 -1.59 18.30
C ALA A 284 27.91 -0.70 19.42
N GLY A 285 27.23 0.42 19.74
CA GLY A 285 27.65 1.33 20.78
C GLY A 285 27.66 0.74 22.19
N LYS A 286 28.53 1.27 23.06
CA LYS A 286 28.59 0.95 24.50
C LYS A 286 27.30 1.36 25.21
N GLN A 287 26.77 2.53 24.87
CA GLN A 287 25.48 3.04 25.28
C GLN A 287 24.44 2.62 24.24
N LYS A 288 23.55 1.71 24.65
CA LYS A 288 22.48 1.23 23.77
C LYS A 288 21.44 2.33 23.52
N PRO A 289 20.87 2.42 22.30
CA PRO A 289 19.85 3.40 21.98
C PRO A 289 18.60 3.17 22.84
N LEU A 290 17.94 4.27 23.22
CA LEU A 290 16.65 4.23 23.90
C LEU A 290 15.56 3.79 22.92
N VAL A 291 15.60 4.31 21.70
CA VAL A 291 14.63 4.01 20.63
C VAL A 291 15.35 3.82 19.30
N VAL A 292 14.97 2.76 18.58
CA VAL A 292 15.26 2.59 17.14
C VAL A 292 13.94 2.70 16.37
N ALA A 293 13.83 3.67 15.46
CA ALA A 293 12.69 3.82 14.57
C ALA A 293 13.06 3.31 13.18
N CYS A 294 12.30 2.34 12.67
CA CYS A 294 12.50 1.71 11.38
C CYS A 294 11.41 2.19 10.41
N ASN A 295 11.65 3.30 9.70
CA ASN A 295 10.72 3.82 8.69
C ASN A 295 10.91 3.18 7.31
N PHE A 296 10.58 1.90 7.24
CA PHE A 296 10.56 1.11 6.00
C PHE A 296 9.65 -0.10 6.19
N TRP A 297 9.20 -0.68 5.08
CA TRP A 297 8.26 -1.81 5.08
C TRP A 297 8.85 -3.05 5.75
N ASN A 298 7.97 -3.93 6.25
CA ASN A 298 8.35 -5.24 6.81
C ASN A 298 9.39 -5.19 7.97
N SER A 299 9.51 -4.07 8.65
CA SER A 299 10.56 -3.79 9.63
C SER A 299 10.23 -4.25 11.05
N ALA A 300 8.95 -4.30 11.43
CA ALA A 300 8.50 -4.58 12.81
C ALA A 300 8.93 -5.97 13.31
N SER A 301 8.55 -7.02 12.59
CA SER A 301 8.71 -8.40 13.06
C SER A 301 10.14 -8.92 12.94
N ARG A 302 11.04 -8.12 12.34
CA ARG A 302 12.43 -8.52 12.06
C ARG A 302 13.40 -7.51 12.65
N VAL A 303 13.72 -6.43 11.92
CA VAL A 303 14.75 -5.47 12.33
C VAL A 303 14.42 -4.84 13.69
N ALA A 304 13.17 -4.40 13.91
CA ALA A 304 12.78 -3.78 15.17
C ALA A 304 12.82 -4.78 16.35
N ALA A 305 12.28 -5.98 16.18
CA ALA A 305 12.34 -7.04 17.20
C ALA A 305 13.80 -7.40 17.56
N LEU A 306 14.64 -7.60 16.55
CA LEU A 306 16.06 -7.93 16.74
C LEU A 306 16.86 -6.77 17.32
N ALA A 307 16.55 -5.52 16.98
CA ALA A 307 17.21 -4.37 17.58
C ALA A 307 16.99 -4.32 19.11
N VAL A 308 15.78 -4.68 19.57
CA VAL A 308 15.48 -4.82 21.00
C VAL A 308 16.20 -6.02 21.60
N ALA A 309 16.23 -7.15 20.90
CA ALA A 309 16.97 -8.34 21.32
C ALA A 309 18.47 -8.06 21.57
N GLU A 310 19.10 -7.31 20.67
CA GLU A 310 20.53 -6.95 20.70
C GLU A 310 20.87 -5.82 21.70
N GLY A 311 19.86 -5.17 22.30
CA GLY A 311 20.09 -4.28 23.43
C GLY A 311 19.28 -2.98 23.48
N ALA A 312 18.57 -2.61 22.41
CA ALA A 312 17.80 -1.38 22.38
C ALA A 312 16.71 -1.36 23.46
N GLY A 313 16.33 -0.17 23.92
CA GLY A 313 15.26 0.00 24.91
C GLY A 313 13.89 -0.27 24.31
N ALA A 314 13.65 0.24 23.11
CA ALA A 314 12.47 0.00 22.33
C ALA A 314 12.79 0.13 20.83
N ALA A 315 11.94 -0.44 20.00
CA ALA A 315 11.97 -0.21 18.57
C ALA A 315 10.57 -0.11 17.99
N VAL A 316 10.39 0.81 17.03
CA VAL A 316 9.15 1.00 16.28
C VAL A 316 9.40 0.60 14.84
N GLY A 317 8.48 -0.17 14.25
CA GLY A 317 8.52 -0.49 12.82
C GLY A 317 7.13 -0.83 12.28
N PHE A 318 7.09 -1.24 11.02
CA PHE A 318 5.87 -1.59 10.31
C PHE A 318 5.78 -3.09 10.04
N GLN A 319 4.62 -3.67 10.28
CA GLN A 319 4.38 -5.10 10.07
C GLN A 319 4.51 -5.49 8.59
N ASP A 320 4.19 -4.58 7.68
CA ASP A 320 4.09 -4.78 6.23
C ASP A 320 4.25 -3.45 5.46
N GLU A 321 3.71 -3.36 4.24
CA GLU A 321 3.58 -2.13 3.47
C GLU A 321 2.78 -1.09 4.27
N PHE A 322 3.40 0.07 4.49
CA PHE A 322 2.78 1.16 5.21
C PHE A 322 2.81 2.44 4.38
N ASP A 323 1.71 3.17 4.42
CA ASP A 323 1.58 4.47 3.75
C ASP A 323 2.60 5.45 4.34
N SER A 324 3.48 5.96 3.48
CA SER A 324 4.57 6.85 3.90
C SER A 324 4.05 8.13 4.57
N GLU A 325 2.88 8.64 4.17
CA GLU A 325 2.30 9.86 4.72
C GLU A 325 1.75 9.61 6.12
N LEU A 326 1.04 8.49 6.32
CA LEU A 326 0.64 8.06 7.66
C LEU A 326 1.87 7.79 8.55
N GLY A 327 2.96 7.29 7.98
CA GLY A 327 4.22 7.06 8.68
C GLY A 327 4.82 8.36 9.21
N GLU A 328 4.86 9.39 8.37
CA GLU A 328 5.33 10.72 8.75
C GLU A 328 4.42 11.41 9.76
N GLN A 329 3.10 11.27 9.63
CA GLN A 329 2.16 11.78 10.64
C GLN A 329 2.39 11.11 12.00
N PHE A 330 2.56 9.78 12.00
CA PHE A 330 2.91 9.02 13.19
C PHE A 330 4.21 9.53 13.81
N TYR A 331 5.30 9.57 13.05
CA TYR A 331 6.60 9.99 13.56
C TYR A 331 6.63 11.46 13.99
N GLY A 332 5.87 12.33 13.31
CA GLY A 332 5.71 13.73 13.67
C GLY A 332 5.15 13.91 15.09
N VAL A 333 4.10 13.16 15.44
CA VAL A 333 3.53 13.17 16.80
C VAL A 333 4.41 12.40 17.77
N PHE A 334 4.88 11.21 17.40
CA PHE A 334 5.73 10.36 18.22
C PHE A 334 6.96 11.12 18.74
N TYR A 335 7.74 11.74 17.86
CA TYR A 335 8.96 12.44 18.26
C TYR A 335 8.68 13.71 19.08
N ASN A 336 7.60 14.43 18.79
CA ASN A 336 7.22 15.59 19.57
C ASN A 336 6.86 15.17 21.02
N VAL A 337 6.04 14.14 21.18
CA VAL A 337 5.65 13.62 22.49
C VAL A 337 6.85 13.03 23.22
N LEU A 338 7.70 12.27 22.52
CA LEU A 338 8.90 11.67 23.11
C LEU A 338 9.83 12.75 23.69
N ARG A 339 9.98 13.89 22.99
CA ARG A 339 10.74 15.03 23.50
C ARG A 339 10.07 15.68 24.72
N LEU A 340 8.77 15.97 24.64
CA LEU A 340 8.03 16.66 25.71
C LEU A 340 7.88 15.83 26.98
N SER A 341 7.81 14.50 26.85
CA SER A 341 7.73 13.55 27.96
C SER A 341 9.09 13.22 28.59
N GLY A 342 10.19 13.67 27.97
CA GLY A 342 11.54 13.34 28.43
C GLY A 342 11.95 11.88 28.17
N GLY A 343 11.42 11.27 27.10
CA GLY A 343 11.77 9.92 26.66
C GLY A 343 10.74 8.83 27.00
N ASP A 344 9.49 9.17 27.32
CA ASP A 344 8.41 8.18 27.48
C ASP A 344 7.96 7.64 26.12
N VAL A 345 8.53 6.49 25.75
CA VAL A 345 8.29 5.82 24.46
C VAL A 345 6.86 5.31 24.34
N LEU A 346 6.30 4.76 25.42
CA LEU A 346 4.97 4.17 25.40
C LEU A 346 3.91 5.25 25.18
N LEU A 347 4.02 6.38 25.89
CA LEU A 347 3.14 7.51 25.69
C LEU A 347 3.29 8.08 24.27
N ALA A 348 4.51 8.27 23.79
CA ALA A 348 4.78 8.74 22.43
C ALA A 348 4.14 7.84 21.37
N PHE A 349 4.24 6.51 21.53
CA PHE A 349 3.61 5.53 20.65
C PHE A 349 2.09 5.61 20.68
N GLN A 350 1.48 5.68 21.87
CA GLN A 350 0.03 5.77 22.02
C GLN A 350 -0.56 7.01 21.34
N GLU A 351 0.08 8.17 21.50
CA GLU A 351 -0.36 9.42 20.88
C GLU A 351 -0.11 9.42 19.36
N GLY A 352 1.02 8.87 18.89
CA GLY A 352 1.27 8.68 17.46
C GLY A 352 0.22 7.78 16.80
N CYS A 353 -0.13 6.65 17.43
CA CYS A 353 -1.21 5.79 16.94
C CYS A 353 -2.58 6.49 17.02
N ALA A 354 -2.82 7.38 17.98
CA ALA A 354 -4.06 8.14 18.07
C ALA A 354 -4.21 9.13 16.92
N GLU A 355 -3.12 9.79 16.52
CA GLU A 355 -3.09 10.69 15.36
C GLU A 355 -3.44 9.93 14.07
N VAL A 356 -2.77 8.79 13.81
CA VAL A 356 -3.07 7.94 12.64
C VAL A 356 -4.54 7.51 12.63
N ARG A 357 -5.09 7.10 13.78
CA ARG A 357 -6.50 6.69 13.90
C ARG A 357 -7.50 7.83 13.66
N SER A 358 -7.10 9.08 13.84
CA SER A 358 -7.99 10.23 13.67
C SER A 358 -8.21 10.63 12.20
N GLN A 359 -7.42 10.08 11.28
CA GLN A 359 -7.50 10.38 9.86
C GLN A 359 -8.71 9.74 9.19
N THR A 360 -9.36 10.48 8.27
CA THR A 360 -10.56 10.06 7.52
C THR A 360 -10.19 9.10 6.37
N ASN A 361 -9.69 7.93 6.76
CA ASN A 361 -9.54 6.67 6.01
C ASN A 361 -8.92 5.56 6.90
N ALA A 362 -8.79 5.80 8.22
CA ALA A 362 -8.14 4.91 9.18
C ALA A 362 -8.95 3.65 9.58
N LEU A 363 -9.78 3.13 8.68
CA LEU A 363 -10.23 1.73 8.78
C LEU A 363 -9.03 0.75 8.65
N LEU A 364 -7.90 1.24 8.12
CA LEU A 364 -6.56 0.65 8.23
C LEU A 364 -6.01 0.75 9.67
N ARG A 365 -6.36 -0.24 10.48
CA ARG A 365 -5.80 -0.47 11.83
C ARG A 365 -4.28 -0.58 11.75
N SER A 366 -3.57 0.28 12.48
CA SER A 366 -2.12 0.51 12.47
C SER A 366 -1.27 -0.74 12.20
N GLY A 367 -0.53 -0.76 11.10
CA GLY A 367 0.60 -1.66 10.89
C GLY A 367 1.83 -1.28 11.72
N VAL A 368 1.74 -0.20 12.50
CA VAL A 368 2.81 0.26 13.40
C VAL A 368 2.88 -0.63 14.64
N VAL A 369 4.06 -1.15 14.93
CA VAL A 369 4.32 -2.06 16.05
C VAL A 369 5.40 -1.46 16.94
N LEU A 370 5.17 -1.48 18.25
CA LEU A 370 6.18 -1.16 19.26
C LEU A 370 6.70 -2.44 19.91
N TRP A 371 8.01 -2.65 19.80
CA TRP A 371 8.76 -3.57 20.64
C TRP A 371 9.41 -2.83 21.80
N SER A 372 9.32 -3.39 23.00
CA SER A 372 9.92 -2.84 24.21
C SER A 372 10.71 -3.89 24.96
N ALA A 373 11.89 -3.53 25.47
CA ALA A 373 12.63 -4.34 26.44
C ALA A 373 12.12 -4.15 27.89
N ARG A 374 11.18 -3.23 28.11
CA ARG A 374 10.53 -2.96 29.40
C ARG A 374 9.07 -3.39 29.35
N SER A 375 8.62 -4.14 30.34
CA SER A 375 7.20 -4.44 30.46
C SER A 375 6.41 -3.20 30.91
N ILE A 376 5.17 -3.07 30.44
CA ILE A 376 4.22 -2.05 30.88
C ILE A 376 3.96 -2.11 32.40
N ARG A 377 4.19 -3.27 33.05
CA ARG A 377 4.05 -3.45 34.50
C ARG A 377 5.14 -2.71 35.29
N GLU A 378 6.36 -2.70 34.76
CA GLU A 378 7.48 -1.98 35.38
C GLU A 378 7.28 -0.48 35.24
N THR A 379 6.81 -0.06 34.06
CA THR A 379 6.48 1.33 33.74
C THR A 379 5.37 1.88 34.63
N ALA A 380 4.35 1.06 34.96
CA ALA A 380 3.28 1.43 35.88
C ALA A 380 3.70 1.40 37.37
N GLY A 381 4.74 0.62 37.72
CA GLY A 381 5.24 0.46 39.09
C GLY A 381 6.07 1.66 39.59
N ASP A 382 6.83 2.31 38.70
CA ASP A 382 7.68 3.47 39.02
C ASP A 382 6.88 4.75 39.35
N ALA A 383 5.57 4.78 39.06
CA ALA A 383 4.68 5.89 39.41
C ALA A 383 4.26 5.93 40.90
N ARG A 384 4.65 4.95 41.73
CA ARG A 384 4.36 4.97 43.18
C ARG A 384 5.51 5.66 43.94
N PRO A 385 5.24 6.66 44.81
CA PRO A 385 6.29 7.25 45.63
C PRO A 385 6.88 6.17 46.53
N ARG A 386 8.16 5.84 46.33
CA ARG A 386 8.91 4.90 47.17
C ARG A 386 8.81 5.38 48.62
N ARG A 387 7.97 4.72 49.42
CA ARG A 387 7.90 4.89 50.88
C ARG A 387 9.28 4.57 51.45
N ARG A 388 10.10 5.61 51.67
CA ARG A 388 11.31 5.50 52.49
C ARG A 388 10.87 4.98 53.86
N ARG A 389 11.35 3.79 54.24
CA ARG A 389 11.34 3.32 55.62
C ARG A 389 12.07 4.39 56.46
N ARG A 390 11.31 5.15 57.25
CA ARG A 390 11.84 6.06 58.27
C ARG A 390 12.48 5.21 59.37
N ALA A 391 13.81 5.18 59.41
CA ALA A 391 14.51 5.06 60.68
C ALA A 391 14.47 6.43 61.36
N ALA A 392 14.16 6.45 62.65
CA ALA A 392 13.93 7.64 63.44
C ALA A 392 15.25 8.37 63.75
N SER A 393 15.37 9.65 63.39
CA SER A 393 16.13 10.69 64.11
C SER A 393 15.80 12.08 63.54
N GLN A 394 15.91 13.10 64.40
CA GLN A 394 15.44 14.50 64.38
C GLN A 394 15.62 15.37 63.10
N PRO A 395 14.88 16.49 62.97
CA PRO A 395 14.93 17.41 61.81
C PRO A 395 16.10 18.41 61.93
N PRO A 396 16.64 18.90 60.80
CA PRO A 396 16.47 20.34 60.56
C PRO A 396 16.35 20.77 59.08
N ASP A 397 15.80 21.98 58.93
CA ASP A 397 15.86 22.95 57.83
C ASP A 397 15.40 22.58 56.42
N GLU A 398 14.20 23.09 56.10
CA GLU A 398 13.70 23.26 54.74
C GLU A 398 14.44 24.40 54.04
N THR A 399 15.43 24.03 53.22
CA THR A 399 15.75 24.77 52.00
C THR A 399 15.13 24.02 50.82
N PRO A 400 14.39 24.68 49.91
CA PRO A 400 13.82 24.00 48.75
C PRO A 400 14.96 23.61 47.82
N LYS A 401 15.37 22.34 47.88
CA LYS A 401 16.19 21.74 46.82
C LYS A 401 15.35 21.69 45.56
N ALA A 402 15.86 22.34 44.51
CA ALA A 402 15.30 22.36 43.18
C ALA A 402 14.91 20.94 42.72
N GLN A 403 13.64 20.76 42.36
CA GLN A 403 13.19 19.60 41.60
C GLN A 403 13.86 19.64 40.21
N PRO A 404 14.37 18.51 39.69
CA PRO A 404 14.74 18.44 38.28
C PRO A 404 13.49 18.71 37.43
N ALA A 405 13.64 19.51 36.37
CA ALA A 405 12.58 19.96 35.48
C ALA A 405 11.60 18.81 35.16
N GLY A 406 10.35 18.97 35.60
CA GLY A 406 9.38 17.89 35.70
C GLY A 406 8.87 17.42 34.34
N ALA A 407 8.94 16.11 34.11
CA ALA A 407 8.18 15.46 33.04
C ALA A 407 6.68 15.74 33.23
N MET A 408 6.02 16.22 32.19
CA MET A 408 4.57 16.48 32.21
C MET A 408 3.80 15.17 32.35
N SER A 409 2.73 15.15 33.15
CA SER A 409 1.83 13.99 33.18
C SER A 409 1.12 13.81 31.84
N GLY A 410 0.67 12.59 31.51
CA GLY A 410 -0.01 12.31 30.23
C GLY A 410 -1.25 13.20 29.97
N ALA A 411 -1.99 13.59 31.01
CA ALA A 411 -3.11 14.52 30.87
C ALA A 411 -2.65 15.94 30.52
N GLN A 412 -1.58 16.43 31.17
CA GLN A 412 -0.99 17.73 30.87
C GLN A 412 -0.37 17.75 29.46
N LEU A 413 0.22 16.64 29.02
CA LEU A 413 0.76 16.50 27.66
C LEU A 413 -0.35 16.55 26.61
N ARG A 414 -1.44 15.80 26.80
CA ARG A 414 -2.60 15.87 25.89
C ARG A 414 -3.19 17.26 25.82
N GLU A 415 -3.34 17.92 26.97
CA GLU A 415 -3.81 19.30 27.00
C GLU A 415 -2.84 20.24 26.26
N ALA A 416 -1.53 20.08 26.44
CA ALA A 416 -0.53 20.85 25.71
C ALA A 416 -0.53 20.55 24.20
N LEU A 417 -0.71 19.30 23.77
CA LEU A 417 -0.87 18.93 22.37
C LEU A 417 -2.13 19.57 21.77
N GLU A 418 -3.27 19.50 22.47
CA GLU A 418 -4.53 20.13 22.04
C GLU A 418 -4.44 21.66 22.00
N GLN A 419 -3.75 22.28 22.96
CA GLN A 419 -3.46 23.70 22.94
C GLN A 419 -2.52 24.04 21.77
N SER A 420 -1.51 23.21 21.49
CA SER A 420 -0.61 23.41 20.35
C SER A 420 -1.35 23.38 19.01
N LYS A 421 -2.40 22.55 18.87
CA LYS A 421 -3.29 22.53 17.69
C LYS A 421 -4.11 23.83 17.53
N ARG A 422 -4.15 24.71 18.54
CA ARG A 422 -4.85 26.01 18.49
C ARG A 422 -3.90 27.19 18.27
N VAL A 423 -2.61 26.99 18.51
CA VAL A 423 -1.59 28.02 18.32
C VAL A 423 -1.24 28.08 16.83
N GLU A 424 -1.28 29.28 16.27
CA GLU A 424 -0.84 29.51 14.91
C GLU A 424 0.68 29.65 14.87
N VAL A 425 1.33 28.91 13.96
CA VAL A 425 2.79 29.03 13.74
C VAL A 425 3.11 30.46 13.33
N GLN A 426 4.02 31.10 14.06
CA GLN A 426 4.55 32.42 13.74
C GLN A 426 5.91 32.27 13.06
N LEU A 427 6.17 33.06 12.01
CA LEU A 427 7.46 33.06 11.32
C LEU A 427 8.61 33.47 12.24
N ASN A 428 8.40 34.41 13.17
CA ASN A 428 9.40 34.87 14.15
C ASN A 428 10.81 35.15 13.57
N GLY A 429 10.90 35.59 12.30
CA GLY A 429 12.16 35.83 11.59
C GLY A 429 12.86 34.58 11.04
N GLN A 430 12.28 33.39 11.20
CA GLN A 430 12.71 32.15 10.55
C GLN A 430 12.33 32.17 9.06
N ASN A 431 13.09 31.43 8.24
CA ASN A 431 12.77 31.28 6.83
C ASN A 431 11.56 30.33 6.68
N PRO A 432 10.49 30.73 5.96
CA PRO A 432 9.37 29.84 5.66
C PRO A 432 9.78 28.48 5.09
N CYS A 433 10.83 28.42 4.29
CA CYS A 433 11.33 27.17 3.69
C CYS A 433 11.90 26.17 4.71
N ASP A 434 12.22 26.62 5.93
CA ASP A 434 12.64 25.75 7.02
C ASP A 434 11.45 25.18 7.80
N LEU A 435 10.28 25.83 7.69
CA LEU A 435 9.08 25.51 8.46
C LEU A 435 8.04 24.75 7.61
N LEU A 436 7.88 25.13 6.34
CA LEU A 436 6.97 24.48 5.40
C LEU A 436 7.80 23.82 4.30
N LEU A 437 7.59 22.52 4.12
CA LEU A 437 8.17 21.78 2.99
C LEU A 437 7.05 21.30 2.07
N ALA A 438 7.32 21.22 0.78
CA ALA A 438 6.44 20.59 -0.17
C ALA A 438 7.21 19.52 -0.97
N ASP A 439 6.73 18.28 -0.93
CA ASP A 439 7.14 17.23 -1.86
C ASP A 439 6.19 17.25 -3.06
N VAL A 440 6.71 17.65 -4.21
CA VAL A 440 5.93 17.92 -5.43
C VAL A 440 6.52 17.13 -6.59
N ARG A 441 5.80 16.08 -6.99
CA ARG A 441 6.21 15.17 -8.07
C ARG A 441 5.07 15.05 -9.09
N PRO A 442 5.06 15.89 -10.14
CA PRO A 442 4.05 15.78 -11.19
C PRO A 442 4.26 14.55 -12.07
N TYR A 443 3.20 14.11 -12.75
CA TYR A 443 3.38 13.20 -13.89
C TYR A 443 4.12 13.95 -15.00
N THR A 444 5.09 13.29 -15.62
CA THR A 444 5.87 13.82 -16.75
C THR A 444 5.07 13.81 -18.05
N GLU A 445 4.05 12.96 -18.12
CA GLU A 445 3.18 12.80 -19.27
C GLU A 445 1.73 12.76 -18.79
N LEU A 446 0.87 13.52 -19.44
CA LEU A 446 -0.52 13.70 -19.07
C LEU A 446 -1.40 13.25 -20.23
N ASN A 447 -2.29 12.30 -19.96
CA ASN A 447 -3.29 11.87 -20.94
C ASN A 447 -4.56 12.72 -20.80
N TYR A 448 -5.14 13.13 -21.93
CA TYR A 448 -6.39 13.89 -21.93
C TYR A 448 -7.54 13.10 -21.27
N SER A 449 -7.65 11.79 -21.50
CA SER A 449 -8.68 10.94 -20.89
C SER A 449 -8.65 10.95 -19.36
N MET A 450 -7.44 10.86 -18.79
CA MET A 450 -7.21 11.00 -17.36
C MET A 450 -7.66 12.36 -16.84
N LEU A 451 -7.17 13.44 -17.45
CA LEU A 451 -7.48 14.80 -17.00
C LEU A 451 -8.97 15.18 -17.17
N HIS A 452 -9.60 14.69 -18.24
CA HIS A 452 -11.02 14.88 -18.49
C HIS A 452 -11.89 14.21 -17.42
N ASN A 453 -11.49 13.01 -16.99
CA ASN A 453 -12.24 12.18 -16.04
C ASN A 453 -11.70 12.27 -14.62
N LYS A 454 -11.36 13.51 -14.19
CA LYS A 454 -10.94 13.85 -12.81
C LYS A 454 -9.65 13.17 -12.33
N GLY A 455 -8.79 12.68 -13.20
CA GLY A 455 -7.44 12.24 -12.86
C GLY A 455 -6.56 13.39 -12.35
N GLY A 456 -5.56 13.06 -11.51
CA GLY A 456 -4.66 14.04 -10.90
C GLY A 456 -3.52 14.49 -11.82
N LEU A 457 -2.87 15.59 -11.46
CA LEU A 457 -1.65 16.08 -12.13
C LEU A 457 -0.36 15.55 -11.48
N PHE A 458 -0.46 15.01 -10.27
CA PHE A 458 0.69 14.67 -9.43
C PHE A 458 0.68 13.21 -9.01
N LYS A 459 1.87 12.60 -9.02
CA LYS A 459 2.16 11.38 -8.26
C LYS A 459 2.10 11.66 -6.76
N THR A 460 2.71 12.78 -6.36
CA THR A 460 2.76 13.25 -4.98
C THR A 460 2.69 14.78 -4.94
N PHE A 461 1.86 15.32 -4.06
CA PHE A 461 1.80 16.72 -3.69
C PHE A 461 1.48 16.78 -2.20
N THR A 462 2.51 16.76 -1.37
CA THR A 462 2.38 16.63 0.08
C THR A 462 3.08 17.80 0.77
N LEU A 463 2.33 18.53 1.61
CA LEU A 463 2.86 19.63 2.39
C LEU A 463 3.17 19.17 3.81
N LYS A 464 4.32 19.57 4.34
CA LYS A 464 4.79 19.16 5.67
C LYS A 464 5.02 20.36 6.56
N ASN A 465 4.42 20.32 7.74
CA ASN A 465 4.57 21.32 8.80
C ASN A 465 5.72 20.91 9.72
N CYS A 466 6.91 21.43 9.40
CA CYS A 466 8.14 21.31 10.15
C CYS A 466 8.27 22.36 11.27
N ALA A 467 7.20 23.06 11.65
CA ALA A 467 7.23 23.84 12.87
C ALA A 467 7.35 22.93 14.09
N LYS A 468 8.00 23.44 15.15
CA LYS A 468 8.13 22.74 16.43
C LYS A 468 6.76 22.38 17.02
N GLU A 469 5.81 23.31 16.92
CA GLU A 469 4.44 23.22 17.40
C GLU A 469 3.57 24.25 16.67
N GLY A 470 2.26 24.03 16.62
CA GLY A 470 1.31 24.93 15.98
C GLY A 470 0.75 24.44 14.65
N VAL A 471 -0.36 25.08 14.25
CA VAL A 471 -1.02 24.93 12.94
C VAL A 471 -0.55 26.02 12.00
N MET A 472 -0.21 25.68 10.76
CA MET A 472 0.10 26.68 9.75
C MET A 472 -1.20 27.10 9.05
N ARG A 473 -1.66 28.31 9.33
CA ARG A 473 -2.83 28.86 8.67
C ARG A 473 -2.47 29.58 7.39
N ASP A 474 -3.44 29.68 6.50
CA ASP A 474 -3.35 30.51 5.28
C ASP A 474 -2.20 30.09 4.34
N VAL A 475 -1.97 28.79 4.17
CA VAL A 475 -1.07 28.27 3.15
C VAL A 475 -1.76 28.37 1.78
N GLU A 476 -1.11 29.05 0.85
CA GLU A 476 -1.62 29.30 -0.49
C GLU A 476 -0.94 28.36 -1.50
N LEU A 477 -1.77 27.67 -2.27
CA LEU A 477 -1.36 26.75 -3.32
C LEU A 477 -1.81 27.30 -4.66
N GLU A 478 -0.89 27.36 -5.61
CA GLU A 478 -1.15 27.73 -6.98
C GLU A 478 -0.45 26.74 -7.91
N VAL A 479 -1.25 26.08 -8.75
CA VAL A 479 -0.77 25.16 -9.78
C VAL A 479 -1.32 25.64 -11.12
N GLN A 480 -0.48 25.75 -12.13
CA GLN A 480 -0.89 26.27 -13.43
C GLN A 480 -0.32 25.40 -14.55
N LEU A 481 -1.21 24.74 -15.29
CA LEU A 481 -0.85 24.04 -16.52
C LEU A 481 -0.93 25.03 -17.68
N TYR A 482 0.15 25.19 -18.43
CA TYR A 482 0.14 25.98 -19.66
C TYR A 482 -0.22 25.09 -20.85
N LEU A 483 -0.97 25.58 -21.83
CA LEU A 483 -1.16 24.91 -23.13
C LEU A 483 -1.26 25.96 -24.23
N GLY A 484 -0.20 26.13 -25.01
CA GLY A 484 -0.14 27.17 -26.03
C GLY A 484 -0.26 28.56 -25.41
N ALA A 485 -1.23 29.36 -25.86
CA ALA A 485 -1.53 30.67 -25.28
C ALA A 485 -2.44 30.61 -24.05
N ASP A 486 -3.06 29.46 -23.78
CA ASP A 486 -3.97 29.26 -22.66
C ASP A 486 -3.19 28.84 -21.40
N SER A 487 -3.78 29.12 -20.24
CA SER A 487 -3.31 28.59 -18.96
C SER A 487 -4.49 28.19 -18.07
N PHE A 488 -4.31 27.13 -17.31
CA PHE A 488 -5.34 26.51 -16.47
C PHE A 488 -4.88 26.57 -15.01
N PRO A 489 -5.13 27.69 -14.31
CA PRO A 489 -4.76 27.84 -12.92
C PRO A 489 -5.75 27.11 -12.00
N TRP A 490 -5.19 26.38 -11.05
CA TRP A 490 -5.86 25.85 -9.86
C TRP A 490 -5.27 26.57 -8.65
N ARG A 491 -6.14 27.11 -7.79
CA ARG A 491 -5.72 27.85 -6.59
C ARG A 491 -6.52 27.40 -5.38
N MET A 492 -5.84 27.26 -4.25
CA MET A 492 -6.45 26.91 -2.99
C MET A 492 -5.76 27.64 -1.85
N LYS A 493 -6.53 28.00 -0.82
CA LYS A 493 -6.01 28.40 0.48
C LYS A 493 -6.41 27.35 1.50
N THR A 494 -5.48 26.90 2.31
CA THR A 494 -5.69 25.82 3.27
C THR A 494 -4.91 26.04 4.56
N ASP A 495 -5.36 25.41 5.63
CA ASP A 495 -4.63 25.34 6.89
C ASP A 495 -3.98 23.95 6.98
N LEU A 496 -2.71 23.89 7.37
CA LEU A 496 -2.02 22.64 7.70
C LEU A 496 -2.12 22.39 9.19
N THR A 497 -3.07 21.54 9.53
CA THR A 497 -3.39 21.13 10.91
C THR A 497 -2.55 19.95 11.36
N GLN A 498 -1.99 19.22 10.41
CA GLN A 498 -1.21 18.01 10.64
C GLN A 498 0.27 18.23 10.31
N SER A 499 1.10 17.24 10.67
CA SER A 499 2.53 17.28 10.33
C SER A 499 2.79 17.07 8.84
N ALA A 500 1.92 16.33 8.14
CA ALA A 500 1.97 16.12 6.70
C ALA A 500 0.54 15.95 6.13
N GLU A 501 0.23 16.61 5.01
CA GLU A 501 -1.08 16.54 4.34
C GLU A 501 -0.91 16.45 2.80
N ASN A 502 -1.65 15.54 2.16
CA ASN A 502 -1.63 15.31 0.71
C ASN A 502 -2.75 16.06 -0.03
N PHE A 503 -2.39 16.66 -1.16
CA PHE A 503 -3.27 17.45 -2.04
C PHE A 503 -3.31 16.91 -3.48
N SER A 504 -2.61 15.82 -3.80
CA SER A 504 -2.48 15.24 -5.15
C SER A 504 -3.85 15.01 -5.81
N ASP A 505 -4.80 14.43 -5.06
CA ASP A 505 -6.16 14.14 -5.52
C ASP A 505 -7.08 15.35 -5.55
N LYS A 506 -6.71 16.46 -4.91
CA LYS A 506 -7.50 17.71 -4.90
C LYS A 506 -7.16 18.60 -6.09
N ILE A 507 -5.93 18.51 -6.60
CA ILE A 507 -5.43 19.37 -7.66
C ILE A 507 -5.82 18.80 -9.02
N LYS A 508 -6.74 19.49 -9.71
CA LYS A 508 -7.25 19.12 -11.04
C LYS A 508 -7.12 20.30 -12.00
N ALA A 509 -6.85 20.01 -13.28
CA ALA A 509 -6.83 21.01 -14.34
C ALA A 509 -8.14 20.97 -15.15
N PRO A 510 -8.88 22.08 -15.30
CA PRO A 510 -10.01 22.12 -16.22
C PRO A 510 -9.51 22.05 -17.68
N LEU A 511 -9.97 21.08 -18.47
CA LEU A 511 -9.59 20.92 -19.88
C LEU A 511 -10.72 21.30 -20.85
N THR A 512 -11.26 22.51 -20.75
CA THR A 512 -12.37 22.95 -21.61
C THR A 512 -11.92 23.56 -22.95
N SER A 513 -10.62 23.81 -23.13
CA SER A 513 -10.10 24.51 -24.32
C SER A 513 -10.27 23.70 -25.60
N ALA A 514 -10.43 24.42 -26.71
CA ALA A 514 -10.48 23.81 -28.04
C ALA A 514 -9.12 23.19 -28.41
N LEU A 515 -8.01 23.78 -27.95
CA LEU A 515 -6.66 23.25 -28.19
C LEU A 515 -6.48 21.87 -27.57
N GLY A 516 -6.91 21.67 -26.31
CA GLY A 516 -6.83 20.37 -25.65
C GLY A 516 -7.68 19.31 -26.36
N ARG A 517 -8.93 19.66 -26.72
CA ARG A 517 -9.87 18.75 -27.40
C ARG A 517 -9.52 18.45 -28.86
N GLY A 518 -8.67 19.27 -29.48
CA GLY A 518 -8.22 19.14 -30.86
C GLY A 518 -6.78 18.67 -31.00
N LEU A 519 -6.11 18.31 -29.91
CA LEU A 519 -4.69 17.99 -29.92
C LEU A 519 -4.43 16.67 -30.65
N ARG A 520 -3.79 16.75 -31.82
CA ARG A 520 -3.49 15.60 -32.68
C ARG A 520 -2.08 15.06 -32.53
N GLU A 521 -1.18 15.81 -31.93
CA GLU A 521 0.19 15.41 -31.67
C GLU A 521 0.53 15.78 -30.24
N SER A 522 1.36 14.97 -29.60
CA SER A 522 1.78 15.22 -28.22
C SER A 522 2.58 16.52 -28.14
N VAL A 523 2.22 17.39 -27.19
CA VAL A 523 2.82 18.73 -27.03
C VAL A 523 3.56 18.80 -25.71
N ARG A 524 4.81 19.25 -25.77
CA ARG A 524 5.58 19.62 -24.59
C ARG A 524 5.09 20.95 -24.06
N THR A 525 4.81 20.99 -22.78
CA THR A 525 4.36 22.17 -22.07
C THR A 525 4.97 22.22 -20.67
N THR A 526 4.55 23.21 -19.88
CA THR A 526 5.02 23.40 -18.51
C THR A 526 3.88 23.36 -17.51
N LEU A 527 4.18 22.78 -16.36
CA LEU A 527 3.37 22.84 -15.15
C LEU A 527 4.12 23.71 -14.14
N TYR A 528 3.53 24.84 -13.78
CA TYR A 528 4.06 25.74 -12.76
C TYR A 528 3.42 25.43 -11.41
N VAL A 529 4.24 25.33 -10.38
CA VAL A 529 3.80 25.12 -9.00
C VAL A 529 4.37 26.20 -8.11
N ARG A 530 3.49 26.80 -7.31
CA ARG A 530 3.82 27.78 -6.28
C ARG A 530 3.12 27.40 -4.98
N VAL A 531 3.91 27.30 -3.91
CA VAL A 531 3.43 27.18 -2.54
C VAL A 531 3.94 28.40 -1.79
N SER A 532 3.03 29.18 -1.22
CA SER A 532 3.39 30.36 -0.44
C SER A 532 2.71 30.36 0.92
N TRP A 533 3.40 30.89 1.92
CA TRP A 533 2.89 31.04 3.27
C TRP A 533 3.26 32.41 3.82
N LYS A 534 2.29 33.12 4.41
CA LYS A 534 2.44 34.51 4.88
C LYS A 534 3.05 35.46 3.84
N GLY A 535 2.67 35.28 2.58
CA GLY A 535 3.12 36.11 1.45
C GLY A 535 4.55 35.83 0.99
N GLN A 536 5.23 34.82 1.54
CA GLN A 536 6.55 34.38 1.10
C GLN A 536 6.45 33.06 0.34
N ASP A 537 7.18 32.96 -0.76
CA ASP A 537 7.20 31.76 -1.60
C ASP A 537 8.13 30.71 -0.99
N VAL A 538 7.57 29.56 -0.68
CA VAL A 538 8.26 28.39 -0.14
C VAL A 538 8.76 27.50 -1.28
N VAL A 539 7.87 27.24 -2.23
CA VAL A 539 8.18 26.50 -3.46
C VAL A 539 7.78 27.33 -4.65
N ARG A 540 8.68 27.39 -5.62
CA ARG A 540 8.43 27.96 -6.94
C ARG A 540 9.17 27.12 -7.98
N GLN A 541 8.46 26.18 -8.60
CA GLN A 541 9.03 25.21 -9.52
C GLN A 541 8.28 25.20 -10.84
N THR A 542 8.99 24.89 -11.92
CA THR A 542 8.41 24.69 -13.26
C THR A 542 8.85 23.33 -13.75
N HIS A 543 7.89 22.47 -14.03
CA HIS A 543 8.13 21.10 -14.48
C HIS A 543 7.80 20.99 -15.97
N PRO A 544 8.70 20.45 -16.80
CA PRO A 544 8.35 20.08 -18.16
C PRO A 544 7.40 18.88 -18.11
N VAL A 545 6.27 19.00 -18.80
CA VAL A 545 5.28 17.92 -18.92
C VAL A 545 4.85 17.77 -20.37
N THR A 546 4.52 16.57 -20.79
CA THR A 546 3.99 16.31 -22.15
C THR A 546 2.51 16.03 -22.06
N LEU A 547 1.69 16.85 -22.73
CA LEU A 547 0.28 16.53 -22.93
C LEU A 547 0.18 15.63 -24.17
N LEU A 548 -0.35 14.42 -23.99
CA LEU A 548 -0.52 13.45 -25.06
C LEU A 548 -1.65 13.86 -26.01
N ALA A 549 -1.60 13.39 -27.25
CA ALA A 549 -2.69 13.59 -28.20
C ALA A 549 -4.02 13.06 -27.62
N VAL A 550 -5.13 13.69 -27.99
CA VAL A 550 -6.45 13.40 -27.40
C VAL A 550 -6.92 11.96 -27.66
N ASP A 551 -6.45 11.37 -28.75
CA ASP A 551 -6.71 10.02 -29.20
C ASP A 551 -5.54 9.05 -28.91
N GLU A 552 -4.53 9.47 -28.13
CA GLU A 552 -3.46 8.58 -27.68
C GLU A 552 -3.86 7.89 -26.38
N TRP A 553 -3.77 6.56 -26.37
CA TRP A 553 -3.88 5.73 -25.17
C TRP A 553 -2.57 5.01 -24.92
N ARG A 554 -2.27 4.78 -23.64
CA ARG A 554 -1.08 4.07 -23.22
C ARG A 554 -1.45 2.88 -22.37
N ASP A 555 -0.82 1.76 -22.68
CA ASP A 555 -0.99 0.51 -21.98
C ASP A 555 -0.03 0.47 -20.77
N ASN A 556 -0.36 1.25 -19.74
CA ASN A 556 0.34 1.25 -18.46
C ASN A 556 -0.65 1.41 -17.29
N GLU A 557 -0.18 1.16 -16.08
CA GLU A 557 -1.00 1.18 -14.86
C GLU A 557 -1.82 2.47 -14.68
N LEU A 558 -1.25 3.62 -15.05
CA LEU A 558 -1.92 4.92 -14.93
C LEU A 558 -3.05 5.12 -15.95
N ASN A 559 -2.91 4.56 -17.15
CA ASN A 559 -3.73 4.91 -18.31
C ASN A 559 -4.76 3.84 -18.71
N ARG A 560 -4.54 2.56 -18.39
CA ARG A 560 -5.48 1.46 -18.70
C ARG A 560 -6.88 1.73 -18.17
N VAL A 561 -6.97 2.25 -16.95
CA VAL A 561 -8.22 2.54 -16.24
C VAL A 561 -9.11 3.55 -16.96
N TRP A 562 -8.54 4.39 -17.84
CA TRP A 562 -9.27 5.44 -18.56
C TRP A 562 -9.75 5.01 -19.95
N LEU A 563 -9.54 3.74 -20.34
CA LEU A 563 -9.99 3.21 -21.62
C LEU A 563 -11.52 3.39 -21.90
N PRO A 564 -12.43 3.36 -20.90
CA PRO A 564 -13.85 3.66 -21.11
C PRO A 564 -14.13 5.06 -21.69
N SER A 565 -13.18 5.99 -21.60
CA SER A 565 -13.29 7.33 -22.21
C SER A 565 -13.32 7.26 -23.75
N PHE A 566 -12.79 6.18 -24.33
CA PHE A 566 -12.73 5.97 -25.78
C PHE A 566 -13.92 5.15 -26.31
N VAL A 567 -14.83 4.72 -25.44
CA VAL A 567 -16.12 4.13 -25.84
C VAL A 567 -17.06 5.28 -26.21
N LEU A 568 -17.11 5.62 -27.50
CA LEU A 568 -17.82 6.78 -28.03
C LEU A 568 -19.22 6.40 -28.54
N SER A 569 -20.12 5.98 -27.64
CA SER A 569 -21.50 5.56 -28.00
C SER A 569 -22.32 6.61 -28.75
N ARG A 570 -22.02 7.90 -28.55
CA ARG A 570 -22.69 9.02 -29.25
C ARG A 570 -22.03 9.40 -30.58
N ASP A 571 -21.05 8.63 -31.07
CA ASP A 571 -20.48 8.86 -32.40
C ASP A 571 -21.56 8.63 -33.47
N PRO A 572 -21.72 9.53 -34.47
CA PRO A 572 -22.77 9.41 -35.49
C PRO A 572 -22.75 8.11 -36.31
N GLN A 573 -21.60 7.42 -36.42
CA GLN A 573 -21.55 6.13 -37.10
C GLN A 573 -22.11 4.98 -36.26
N VAL A 574 -22.10 5.08 -34.92
CA VAL A 574 -22.70 4.06 -34.06
C VAL A 574 -24.19 3.96 -34.35
N ALA A 575 -24.91 5.08 -34.35
CA ALA A 575 -26.33 5.12 -34.70
C ALA A 575 -26.61 4.48 -36.08
N LYS A 576 -25.78 4.77 -37.09
CA LYS A 576 -25.92 4.17 -38.44
C LYS A 576 -25.68 2.66 -38.47
N ILE A 577 -24.75 2.16 -37.65
CA ILE A 577 -24.50 0.72 -37.52
C ILE A 577 -25.72 0.04 -36.91
N ILE A 578 -26.32 0.65 -35.88
CA ILE A 578 -27.54 0.14 -35.22
C ILE A 578 -28.74 0.17 -36.18
N ASP A 579 -28.94 1.27 -36.91
CA ASP A 579 -29.99 1.36 -37.94
C ASP A 579 -29.85 0.24 -38.99
N ALA A 580 -28.62 -0.08 -39.40
CA ALA A 580 -28.35 -1.19 -40.31
C ALA A 580 -28.53 -2.57 -39.65
N ALA A 581 -28.21 -2.70 -38.36
CA ALA A 581 -28.38 -3.91 -37.57
C ALA A 581 -29.85 -4.31 -37.39
N HIS A 582 -30.77 -3.34 -37.38
CA HIS A 582 -32.21 -3.57 -37.16
C HIS A 582 -32.80 -4.63 -38.11
N ARG A 583 -32.42 -4.61 -39.39
CA ARG A 583 -32.90 -5.61 -40.36
C ARG A 583 -32.40 -7.02 -40.07
N TYR A 584 -31.23 -7.17 -39.46
CA TYR A 584 -30.69 -8.47 -39.06
C TYR A 584 -31.43 -8.99 -37.83
N LEU A 585 -31.78 -8.11 -36.90
CA LEU A 585 -32.59 -8.46 -35.74
C LEU A 585 -33.96 -9.02 -36.15
N MET A 586 -34.66 -8.32 -37.06
CA MET A 586 -35.95 -8.78 -37.59
C MET A 586 -35.87 -10.18 -38.22
N VAL A 587 -34.76 -10.49 -38.88
CA VAL A 587 -34.53 -11.81 -39.50
C VAL A 587 -34.18 -12.87 -38.47
N LEU A 588 -33.41 -12.52 -37.44
CA LEU A 588 -33.00 -13.43 -36.37
C LEU A 588 -34.17 -13.84 -35.48
N GLU A 589 -35.08 -12.90 -35.18
CA GLU A 589 -36.28 -13.14 -34.37
C GLU A 589 -37.48 -13.63 -35.19
N ASP A 590 -37.39 -13.59 -36.52
CA ASP A 590 -38.52 -13.82 -37.44
C ASP A 590 -39.74 -12.93 -37.11
N ASP A 591 -39.47 -11.68 -36.68
CA ASP A 591 -40.47 -10.69 -36.34
C ASP A 591 -40.16 -9.34 -37.00
N SER A 592 -41.11 -8.85 -37.80
CA SER A 592 -41.02 -7.53 -38.43
C SER A 592 -41.17 -6.35 -37.46
N GLY A 593 -41.71 -6.60 -36.26
CA GLY A 593 -41.85 -5.64 -35.17
C GLY A 593 -40.65 -5.60 -34.22
N ALA A 594 -39.69 -6.53 -34.35
CA ALA A 594 -38.52 -6.63 -33.51
C ALA A 594 -37.77 -5.30 -33.42
N GLY A 595 -37.31 -4.95 -32.22
CA GLY A 595 -36.62 -3.69 -31.94
C GLY A 595 -35.52 -3.90 -30.91
N PHE A 596 -34.56 -2.99 -30.88
CA PHE A 596 -33.54 -3.03 -29.84
C PHE A 596 -34.10 -2.50 -28.52
N VAL A 597 -34.31 -3.39 -27.56
CA VAL A 597 -34.88 -3.11 -26.24
C VAL A 597 -33.84 -3.15 -25.11
N GLY A 598 -32.58 -3.49 -25.42
CA GLY A 598 -31.54 -3.65 -24.40
C GLY A 598 -31.90 -4.77 -23.44
N TYR A 599 -32.07 -4.44 -22.16
CA TYR A 599 -32.54 -5.38 -21.12
C TYR A 599 -34.05 -5.32 -20.87
N GLU A 600 -34.80 -4.43 -21.52
CA GLU A 600 -36.25 -4.28 -21.36
C GLU A 600 -37.02 -5.36 -22.14
N SER A 601 -36.83 -6.62 -21.74
CA SER A 601 -37.46 -7.78 -22.37
C SER A 601 -38.90 -8.01 -21.89
N SER A 602 -39.78 -8.43 -22.81
CA SER A 602 -41.12 -8.96 -22.48
C SER A 602 -41.13 -10.45 -22.11
N GLU A 603 -40.01 -11.15 -22.24
CA GLU A 603 -39.92 -12.60 -22.04
C GLU A 603 -40.01 -13.00 -20.56
N GLU A 604 -40.72 -14.10 -20.30
CA GLU A 604 -41.03 -14.54 -18.94
C GLU A 604 -39.82 -15.18 -18.25
N THR A 605 -39.03 -16.00 -18.95
CA THR A 605 -37.91 -16.71 -18.32
C THR A 605 -36.56 -15.97 -18.45
N PRO A 606 -35.65 -16.08 -17.45
CA PRO A 606 -34.32 -15.50 -17.55
C PRO A 606 -33.50 -15.98 -18.76
N ALA A 607 -33.72 -17.22 -19.21
CA ALA A 607 -33.01 -17.80 -20.33
C ALA A 607 -33.45 -17.19 -21.67
N GLU A 608 -34.75 -16.96 -21.85
CA GLU A 608 -35.30 -16.28 -23.03
C GLU A 608 -34.86 -14.82 -23.08
N ARG A 609 -34.88 -14.11 -21.94
CA ARG A 609 -34.34 -12.74 -21.85
C ARG A 609 -32.87 -12.66 -22.25
N ALA A 610 -32.06 -13.60 -21.76
CA ALA A 610 -30.64 -13.66 -22.11
C ALA A 610 -30.43 -13.98 -23.60
N GLN A 611 -31.29 -14.83 -24.19
CA GLN A 611 -31.27 -15.13 -25.62
C GLN A 611 -31.65 -13.90 -26.46
N GLU A 612 -32.65 -13.12 -26.08
CA GLU A 612 -33.02 -11.88 -26.76
C GLU A 612 -31.88 -10.87 -26.78
N VAL A 613 -31.14 -10.73 -25.67
CA VAL A 613 -29.91 -9.92 -25.63
C VAL A 613 -28.87 -10.46 -26.62
N ASP A 614 -28.66 -11.78 -26.68
CA ASP A 614 -27.72 -12.38 -27.64
C ASP A 614 -28.12 -12.10 -29.09
N LEU A 615 -29.41 -12.14 -29.43
CA LEU A 615 -29.91 -11.83 -30.78
C LEU A 615 -29.67 -10.36 -31.15
N GLN A 616 -29.88 -9.43 -30.21
CA GLN A 616 -29.55 -8.01 -30.39
C GLN A 616 -28.05 -7.80 -30.66
N VAL A 617 -27.18 -8.44 -29.86
CA VAL A 617 -25.72 -8.36 -30.07
C VAL A 617 -25.30 -9.03 -31.38
N GLN A 618 -25.91 -10.17 -31.73
CA GLN A 618 -25.66 -10.88 -32.99
C GLN A 618 -26.09 -10.04 -34.21
N ALA A 619 -27.19 -9.29 -34.12
CA ALA A 619 -27.61 -8.37 -35.17
C ALA A 619 -26.59 -7.25 -35.41
N VAL A 620 -26.03 -6.68 -34.33
CA VAL A 620 -24.94 -5.70 -34.42
C VAL A 620 -23.69 -6.33 -35.05
N TRP A 621 -23.33 -7.55 -34.63
CA TRP A 621 -22.23 -8.29 -35.24
C TRP A 621 -22.44 -8.48 -36.75
N PHE A 622 -23.64 -8.87 -37.19
CA PHE A 622 -23.97 -9.05 -38.61
C PHE A 622 -23.91 -7.75 -39.41
N SER A 623 -24.36 -6.63 -38.86
CA SER A 623 -24.18 -5.31 -39.46
C SER A 623 -22.69 -5.00 -39.65
N LEU A 624 -21.87 -5.15 -38.60
CA LEU A 624 -20.42 -4.95 -38.68
C LEU A 624 -19.72 -5.90 -39.64
N LEU A 625 -20.16 -7.16 -39.74
CA LEU A 625 -19.54 -8.20 -40.56
C LEU A 625 -19.89 -8.07 -42.05
N HIS A 626 -21.15 -7.76 -42.35
CA HIS A 626 -21.69 -7.85 -43.72
C HIS A 626 -21.79 -6.49 -44.41
N ASP A 627 -22.08 -5.41 -43.67
CA ASP A 627 -22.19 -4.07 -44.25
C ASP A 627 -20.86 -3.31 -44.25
N LEU A 628 -19.94 -3.69 -43.37
CA LEU A 628 -18.66 -3.04 -43.22
C LEU A 628 -17.50 -4.03 -43.40
N PRO A 629 -16.88 -4.11 -44.59
CA PRO A 629 -15.76 -5.02 -44.81
C PRO A 629 -14.49 -4.49 -44.10
N LEU A 630 -14.37 -4.77 -42.81
CA LEU A 630 -13.29 -4.34 -41.93
C LEU A 630 -12.02 -5.15 -42.19
N GLY A 631 -10.89 -4.47 -42.38
CA GLY A 631 -9.56 -5.07 -42.40
C GLY A 631 -8.81 -4.87 -41.08
N TYR A 632 -7.94 -5.82 -40.73
CA TYR A 632 -7.00 -5.61 -39.62
C TYR A 632 -5.87 -4.68 -40.07
N ILE A 633 -5.48 -3.75 -39.21
CA ILE A 633 -4.27 -2.95 -39.40
C ILE A 633 -3.49 -2.93 -38.09
N ASN A 634 -2.16 -2.86 -38.18
CA ASN A 634 -1.34 -2.57 -37.01
C ASN A 634 -1.63 -1.16 -36.47
N PRO A 635 -1.38 -0.91 -35.18
CA PRO A 635 -1.47 0.43 -34.62
C PRO A 635 -0.65 1.43 -35.45
N PRO A 636 -1.12 2.69 -35.60
CA PRO A 636 -0.28 3.75 -36.14
C PRO A 636 1.05 3.81 -35.39
N PRO A 637 2.17 4.16 -36.07
CA PRO A 637 3.45 4.25 -35.39
C PRO A 637 3.37 5.25 -34.24
N THR A 638 3.75 4.79 -33.05
CA THR A 638 3.97 5.61 -31.86
C THR A 638 5.46 5.59 -31.52
N PHE A 639 5.97 6.69 -30.99
CA PHE A 639 7.40 6.83 -30.64
C PHE A 639 7.69 6.51 -29.16
N ALA A 640 6.67 6.06 -28.42
CA ALA A 640 6.76 5.66 -27.01
C ALA A 640 6.40 4.17 -26.88
N GLN A 641 7.07 3.45 -25.97
CA GLN A 641 6.73 2.05 -25.65
C GLN A 641 5.28 1.96 -25.14
N ALA A 642 4.57 0.90 -25.55
CA ALA A 642 3.21 0.61 -25.10
C ALA A 642 2.20 1.77 -25.31
N SER A 643 2.38 2.59 -26.34
CA SER A 643 1.43 3.66 -26.72
C SER A 643 0.75 3.31 -28.05
N GLN A 644 -0.53 3.64 -28.18
CA GLN A 644 -1.28 3.50 -29.43
C GLN A 644 -2.24 4.68 -29.64
N ARG A 645 -2.37 5.12 -30.90
CA ARG A 645 -3.45 6.01 -31.35
C ARG A 645 -4.73 5.21 -31.59
N LEU A 646 -5.81 5.60 -30.92
CA LEU A 646 -7.12 4.96 -30.99
C LEU A 646 -8.03 5.67 -32.00
N ARG A 647 -8.69 4.89 -32.84
CA ARG A 647 -9.61 5.42 -33.84
C ARG A 647 -11.00 5.56 -33.26
N THR A 648 -11.68 6.66 -33.61
CA THR A 648 -13.11 6.82 -33.34
C THR A 648 -13.94 5.84 -34.19
N PRO A 649 -15.19 5.52 -33.82
CA PRO A 649 -16.10 4.78 -34.68
C PRO A 649 -16.21 5.40 -36.08
N THR A 650 -16.28 6.73 -36.17
CA THR A 650 -16.23 7.45 -37.45
C THR A 650 -14.98 7.13 -38.28
N ASP A 651 -13.80 7.05 -37.66
CA ASP A 651 -12.55 6.77 -38.36
C ASP A 651 -12.44 5.30 -38.79
N VAL A 652 -12.89 4.36 -37.95
CA VAL A 652 -12.90 2.92 -38.28
C VAL A 652 -13.81 2.65 -39.48
N VAL A 653 -15.03 3.20 -39.47
CA VAL A 653 -16.01 3.02 -40.55
C VAL A 653 -15.53 3.64 -41.86
N ARG A 654 -14.99 4.87 -41.81
CA ARG A 654 -14.43 5.54 -43.01
C ARG A 654 -13.20 4.81 -43.54
N GLY A 655 -12.32 4.39 -42.65
CA GLY A 655 -11.08 3.72 -43.01
C GLY A 655 -11.26 2.25 -43.39
N ARG A 656 -12.40 1.64 -43.03
CA ARG A 656 -12.70 0.20 -43.13
C ARG A 656 -11.61 -0.68 -42.52
N ARG A 657 -11.02 -0.23 -41.40
CA ARG A 657 -9.92 -0.93 -40.73
C ARG A 657 -9.77 -0.49 -39.28
N GLY A 658 -9.25 -1.38 -38.46
CA GLY A 658 -8.93 -1.13 -37.05
C GLY A 658 -7.91 -2.13 -36.52
N THR A 659 -7.32 -1.81 -35.37
CA THR A 659 -6.56 -2.76 -34.55
C THR A 659 -7.51 -3.57 -33.65
N CYS A 660 -6.98 -4.52 -32.86
CA CYS A 660 -7.77 -5.23 -31.84
C CYS A 660 -8.53 -4.28 -30.91
N ILE A 661 -7.84 -3.28 -30.34
CA ILE A 661 -8.48 -2.30 -29.45
C ILE A 661 -9.47 -1.35 -30.15
N ASP A 662 -9.22 -0.94 -31.41
CA ASP A 662 -10.20 -0.12 -32.16
C ASP A 662 -11.52 -0.86 -32.36
N LEU A 663 -11.45 -2.15 -32.72
CA LEU A 663 -12.62 -3.00 -32.96
C LEU A 663 -13.36 -3.32 -31.66
N THR A 664 -12.61 -3.53 -30.57
CA THR A 664 -13.14 -3.69 -29.22
C THR A 664 -13.95 -2.47 -28.80
N LEU A 665 -13.39 -1.27 -28.96
CA LEU A 665 -14.03 0.00 -28.59
C LEU A 665 -15.24 0.31 -29.47
N LEU A 666 -15.18 -0.02 -30.77
CA LEU A 666 -16.32 0.12 -31.68
C LEU A 666 -17.49 -0.76 -31.24
N LEU A 667 -17.24 -2.05 -30.96
CA LEU A 667 -18.28 -2.97 -30.52
C LEU A 667 -18.83 -2.54 -29.17
N ALA A 668 -17.98 -2.19 -28.20
CA ALA A 668 -18.41 -1.67 -26.90
C ALA A 668 -19.26 -0.39 -27.03
N ALA A 669 -18.95 0.50 -27.98
CA ALA A 669 -19.74 1.72 -28.22
C ALA A 669 -21.13 1.41 -28.78
N CYS A 670 -21.25 0.41 -29.67
CA CYS A 670 -22.54 -0.07 -30.15
C CYS A 670 -23.38 -0.70 -29.02
N LEU A 671 -22.75 -1.53 -28.17
CA LEU A 671 -23.43 -2.15 -27.03
C LEU A 671 -23.91 -1.12 -26.01
N GLU A 672 -23.06 -0.16 -25.65
CA GLU A 672 -23.43 0.94 -24.76
C GLU A 672 -24.59 1.78 -25.33
N TYR A 673 -24.65 1.97 -26.65
CA TYR A 673 -25.77 2.68 -27.30
C TYR A 673 -27.11 1.94 -27.14
N LEU A 674 -27.09 0.60 -27.06
CA LEU A 674 -28.26 -0.24 -26.87
C LEU A 674 -28.62 -0.48 -25.38
N ASP A 675 -27.95 0.19 -24.45
CA ASP A 675 -28.02 -0.08 -23.01
C ASP A 675 -27.66 -1.53 -22.63
N ILE A 676 -26.87 -2.21 -23.47
CA ILE A 676 -26.25 -3.51 -23.15
C ILE A 676 -24.89 -3.24 -22.54
N TYR A 677 -24.66 -3.72 -21.33
CA TYR A 677 -23.49 -3.36 -20.53
C TYR A 677 -22.21 -4.00 -21.10
N PRO A 678 -21.30 -3.21 -21.71
CA PRO A 678 -20.10 -3.76 -22.31
C PRO A 678 -18.96 -3.84 -21.30
N VAL A 679 -18.08 -4.81 -21.54
CA VAL A 679 -16.76 -4.90 -20.90
C VAL A 679 -15.66 -4.86 -21.95
N ILE A 680 -14.50 -4.37 -21.57
CA ILE A 680 -13.27 -4.45 -22.35
C ILE A 680 -12.33 -5.41 -21.62
N ILE A 681 -11.87 -6.44 -22.31
CA ILE A 681 -11.00 -7.46 -21.75
C ILE A 681 -9.60 -7.26 -22.34
N LEU A 682 -8.63 -7.09 -21.46
CA LEU A 682 -7.22 -6.87 -21.79
C LEU A 682 -6.43 -8.15 -21.46
N LEU A 683 -5.70 -8.62 -22.46
CA LEU A 683 -4.65 -9.63 -22.33
C LEU A 683 -3.29 -8.98 -22.62
N LYS A 684 -2.20 -9.69 -22.35
CA LYS A 684 -0.85 -9.25 -22.74
C LYS A 684 -0.75 -9.01 -24.25
N GLY A 685 -0.82 -7.74 -24.65
CA GLY A 685 -0.72 -7.32 -26.06
C GLY A 685 -1.98 -7.53 -26.91
N HIS A 686 -3.12 -7.89 -26.31
CA HIS A 686 -4.37 -8.10 -27.05
C HIS A 686 -5.58 -7.56 -26.27
N ALA A 687 -6.65 -7.20 -26.98
CA ALA A 687 -7.87 -6.70 -26.38
C ALA A 687 -9.09 -7.14 -27.19
N PHE A 688 -10.17 -7.46 -26.49
CA PHE A 688 -11.46 -7.80 -27.09
C PHE A 688 -12.62 -7.37 -26.19
N ALA A 689 -13.84 -7.35 -26.73
CA ALA A 689 -15.02 -6.88 -26.03
C ALA A 689 -15.75 -8.04 -25.34
N GLY A 690 -16.64 -7.74 -24.42
CA GLY A 690 -17.65 -8.66 -23.93
C GLY A 690 -18.91 -7.92 -23.52
N TYR A 691 -19.96 -8.66 -23.18
CA TYR A 691 -21.22 -8.08 -22.72
C TYR A 691 -21.87 -8.93 -21.63
N TRP A 692 -22.61 -8.27 -20.75
CA TRP A 692 -23.49 -8.94 -19.80
C TRP A 692 -24.80 -9.33 -20.47
N ARG A 693 -25.28 -10.55 -20.21
CA ARG A 693 -26.55 -11.03 -20.79
C ARG A 693 -27.79 -10.61 -20.00
N SER A 694 -27.61 -10.02 -18.82
CA SER A 694 -28.69 -9.41 -18.05
C SER A 694 -28.16 -8.34 -17.10
N ALA A 695 -29.00 -7.34 -16.81
CA ALA A 695 -28.71 -6.33 -15.79
C ALA A 695 -28.64 -6.96 -14.39
N GLU A 696 -29.43 -8.01 -14.11
CA GLU A 696 -29.42 -8.72 -12.84
C GLU A 696 -28.12 -9.49 -12.62
N ALA A 697 -27.58 -10.15 -13.66
CA ALA A 697 -26.31 -10.86 -13.54
C ALA A 697 -25.14 -9.87 -13.36
N HIS A 698 -25.15 -8.74 -14.07
CA HIS A 698 -24.21 -7.66 -13.83
C HIS A 698 -24.30 -7.15 -12.40
N GLN A 699 -25.52 -6.82 -11.94
CA GLN A 699 -25.74 -6.34 -10.59
C GLN A 699 -25.34 -7.38 -9.55
N ALA A 700 -25.60 -8.68 -9.77
CA ALA A 700 -25.19 -9.76 -8.90
C ALA A 700 -23.67 -9.92 -8.88
N PHE A 701 -22.97 -9.75 -10.01
CA PHE A 701 -21.52 -9.78 -10.07
C PHE A 701 -20.90 -8.57 -9.35
N VAL A 702 -21.45 -7.38 -9.58
CA VAL A 702 -21.07 -6.18 -8.84
C VAL A 702 -21.39 -6.34 -7.35
N GLN A 703 -22.51 -6.97 -7.01
CA GLN A 703 -22.94 -7.14 -5.63
C GLN A 703 -22.19 -8.23 -4.90
N SER A 704 -21.87 -9.35 -5.56
CA SER A 704 -21.01 -10.39 -5.03
C SER A 704 -19.65 -9.80 -4.79
N ARG A 705 -19.12 -9.01 -5.73
CA ARG A 705 -17.97 -8.15 -5.49
C ARG A 705 -18.21 -7.14 -4.39
N THR A 706 -19.43 -6.64 -4.16
CA THR A 706 -19.71 -5.80 -2.98
C THR A 706 -20.01 -6.59 -1.69
N ALA A 707 -20.02 -7.93 -1.72
CA ALA A 707 -20.45 -8.79 -0.60
C ALA A 707 -19.32 -9.72 -0.13
N THR A 708 -18.53 -10.28 -1.06
CA THR A 708 -17.12 -10.65 -0.83
C THR A 708 -16.24 -9.41 -0.69
N SER A 709 -16.72 -8.25 -1.14
CA SER A 709 -16.18 -6.96 -0.73
C SER A 709 -17.23 -5.94 -0.33
N ALA A 710 -17.66 -5.87 0.95
CA ALA A 710 -18.71 -4.96 1.47
C ALA A 710 -19.01 -3.68 0.68
N PRO A 711 -20.25 -3.19 0.60
CA PRO A 711 -20.55 -1.92 -0.06
C PRO A 711 -19.65 -0.78 0.49
N GLY A 712 -18.70 -0.32 -0.34
CA GLY A 712 -17.63 0.64 0.03
C GLY A 712 -16.19 0.09 0.02
N ALA A 713 -16.02 -1.23 -0.09
CA ALA A 713 -14.75 -1.94 -0.16
C ALA A 713 -14.06 -1.80 -1.52
N ARG A 714 -12.99 -1.04 -1.57
CA ARG A 714 -12.00 -1.19 -2.66
C ARG A 714 -11.08 -2.34 -2.28
N THR A 715 -10.89 -3.28 -3.18
CA THR A 715 -9.80 -4.27 -3.10
C THR A 715 -8.48 -3.51 -3.27
N ALA A 716 -7.46 -3.71 -2.43
CA ALA A 716 -6.10 -3.14 -2.64
C ALA A 716 -5.70 -3.20 -4.09
N GLY A 717 -5.04 -2.13 -4.51
CA GLY A 717 -4.55 -2.01 -5.87
C GLY A 717 -5.66 -1.53 -6.79
N GLN A 718 -6.91 -1.91 -6.51
CA GLN A 718 -8.07 -1.47 -7.24
C GLN A 718 -8.52 -0.07 -6.78
N THR A 719 -7.80 0.93 -7.27
CA THR A 719 -8.17 2.35 -7.11
C THR A 719 -9.55 2.64 -7.72
N TRP A 720 -9.98 1.84 -8.71
CA TRP A 720 -11.13 2.11 -9.57
C TRP A 720 -12.07 0.90 -9.67
N ARG A 721 -13.34 1.05 -9.27
CA ARG A 721 -14.33 -0.05 -9.22
C ARG A 721 -14.56 -0.75 -10.56
N TRP A 722 -14.39 -0.02 -11.66
CA TRP A 722 -14.59 -0.52 -13.00
C TRP A 722 -13.38 -1.24 -13.60
N TYR A 723 -12.22 -1.27 -12.93
CA TYR A 723 -11.01 -1.88 -13.45
C TYR A 723 -10.63 -3.13 -12.65
N LEU A 724 -10.93 -4.31 -13.18
CA LEU A 724 -10.62 -5.63 -12.60
C LEU A 724 -9.25 -6.10 -13.07
N ASP A 725 -8.23 -5.95 -12.24
CA ASP A 725 -6.89 -6.48 -12.54
C ASP A 725 -6.83 -8.02 -12.49
N LYS A 726 -5.64 -8.56 -12.75
CA LYS A 726 -5.35 -10.01 -12.76
C LYS A 726 -5.85 -10.77 -11.53
N SER A 727 -5.97 -10.13 -10.36
CA SER A 727 -6.47 -10.79 -9.14
C SER A 727 -7.93 -11.24 -9.24
N PHE A 728 -8.73 -10.66 -10.15
CA PHE A 728 -10.14 -10.99 -10.38
C PHE A 728 -10.36 -12.04 -11.46
N TYR A 729 -9.29 -12.62 -12.01
CA TYR A 729 -9.38 -13.61 -13.09
C TYR A 729 -10.39 -14.74 -12.76
N GLY A 730 -10.35 -15.29 -11.55
CA GLY A 730 -11.27 -16.37 -11.14
C GLY A 730 -12.74 -15.96 -11.18
N GLU A 731 -13.07 -14.75 -10.69
CA GLU A 731 -14.45 -14.24 -10.69
C GLU A 731 -14.96 -13.97 -12.10
N VAL A 732 -14.10 -13.40 -12.96
CA VAL A 732 -14.40 -13.18 -14.38
C VAL A 732 -14.63 -14.53 -15.07
N GLN A 733 -13.77 -15.51 -14.81
CA GLN A 733 -13.88 -16.84 -15.38
C GLN A 733 -15.17 -17.55 -14.94
N ASP A 734 -15.56 -17.43 -13.67
CA ASP A 734 -16.81 -17.97 -13.15
C ASP A 734 -18.04 -17.33 -13.82
N ALA A 735 -18.03 -16.01 -14.04
CA ALA A 735 -19.11 -15.32 -14.75
C ALA A 735 -19.23 -15.79 -16.21
N VAL A 736 -18.10 -16.03 -16.88
CA VAL A 736 -18.07 -16.60 -18.24
C VAL A 736 -18.59 -18.04 -18.25
N GLN A 737 -18.19 -18.87 -17.28
CA GLN A 737 -18.63 -20.28 -17.19
C GLN A 737 -20.13 -20.41 -16.90
N ARG A 738 -20.71 -19.52 -16.10
CA ARG A 738 -22.17 -19.45 -15.89
C ARG A 738 -22.92 -18.95 -17.12
N GLY A 739 -22.20 -18.35 -18.07
CA GLY A 739 -22.77 -17.72 -19.26
C GLY A 739 -23.46 -16.39 -18.93
N ASP A 740 -23.11 -15.74 -17.82
CA ASP A 740 -23.60 -14.41 -17.43
C ASP A 740 -22.88 -13.31 -18.24
N LEU A 741 -21.58 -13.52 -18.45
CA LEU A 741 -20.68 -12.65 -19.19
C LEU A 741 -20.22 -13.36 -20.46
N VAL A 742 -20.41 -12.73 -21.62
CA VAL A 742 -20.04 -13.31 -22.92
C VAL A 742 -18.86 -12.54 -23.52
N PRO A 743 -17.66 -13.14 -23.58
CA PRO A 743 -16.53 -12.57 -24.30
C PRO A 743 -16.73 -12.72 -25.81
N ILE A 744 -16.41 -11.70 -26.59
CA ILE A 744 -16.45 -11.70 -28.05
C ILE A 744 -15.08 -11.27 -28.59
N GLU A 745 -14.39 -12.17 -29.29
CA GLU A 745 -13.14 -11.86 -29.98
C GLU A 745 -13.39 -10.90 -31.16
N SER A 746 -13.27 -9.59 -30.90
CA SER A 746 -13.64 -8.54 -31.86
C SER A 746 -12.82 -8.56 -33.16
N VAL A 747 -11.60 -9.12 -33.15
CA VAL A 747 -10.77 -9.26 -34.36
C VAL A 747 -11.36 -10.26 -35.36
N TRP A 748 -12.29 -11.12 -34.95
CA TRP A 748 -12.92 -12.05 -35.89
C TRP A 748 -13.76 -11.34 -36.97
N LEU A 749 -14.15 -10.08 -36.74
CA LEU A 749 -14.75 -9.22 -37.76
C LEU A 749 -13.86 -9.10 -39.00
N THR A 750 -12.53 -9.12 -38.85
CA THR A 750 -11.59 -9.01 -39.97
C THR A 750 -11.36 -10.33 -40.71
N HIS A 751 -11.75 -11.44 -40.09
CA HIS A 751 -11.62 -12.80 -40.62
C HIS A 751 -12.92 -13.33 -41.24
N ARG A 752 -13.97 -12.50 -41.25
CA ARG A 752 -15.33 -12.89 -41.63
C ARG A 752 -15.89 -14.05 -40.79
N GLY A 753 -15.49 -14.14 -39.52
CA GLY A 753 -15.98 -15.14 -38.59
C GLY A 753 -17.44 -14.90 -38.21
N SER A 754 -18.19 -15.97 -37.98
CA SER A 754 -19.54 -15.87 -37.44
C SER A 754 -19.53 -15.41 -35.98
N PHE A 755 -20.69 -14.96 -35.49
CA PHE A 755 -20.83 -14.46 -34.12
C PHE A 755 -20.41 -15.49 -33.06
N TRP A 756 -20.93 -16.72 -33.14
CA TRP A 756 -20.62 -17.77 -32.17
C TRP A 756 -19.18 -18.27 -32.26
N GLU A 757 -18.55 -18.25 -33.44
CA GLU A 757 -17.11 -18.54 -33.56
C GLU A 757 -16.25 -17.48 -32.85
N ALA A 758 -16.66 -16.20 -32.90
CA ALA A 758 -15.99 -15.12 -32.19
C ALA A 758 -16.18 -15.23 -30.67
N VAL A 759 -17.35 -15.68 -30.21
CA VAL A 759 -17.60 -15.98 -28.79
C VAL A 759 -16.74 -17.15 -28.31
N ASP A 760 -16.73 -18.26 -29.07
CA ASP A 760 -15.92 -19.44 -28.75
C ASP A 760 -14.43 -19.08 -28.64
N GLU A 761 -13.95 -18.20 -29.51
CA GLU A 761 -12.57 -17.73 -29.42
C GLU A 761 -12.33 -16.83 -28.20
N GLY A 762 -13.24 -15.91 -27.90
CA GLY A 762 -13.17 -15.08 -26.69
C GLY A 762 -13.07 -15.93 -25.42
N VAL A 763 -13.82 -17.03 -25.34
CA VAL A 763 -13.75 -18.00 -24.23
C VAL A 763 -12.41 -18.73 -24.21
N LYS A 764 -11.83 -19.10 -25.36
CA LYS A 764 -10.51 -19.74 -25.43
C LYS A 764 -9.39 -18.81 -24.97
N ASN A 765 -9.47 -17.54 -25.34
CA ASN A 765 -8.49 -16.51 -24.98
C ASN A 765 -8.43 -16.26 -23.46
N LEU A 766 -9.48 -16.61 -22.72
CA LEU A 766 -9.54 -16.53 -21.25
C LEU A 766 -9.16 -17.83 -20.52
N ARG A 767 -8.52 -18.81 -21.19
CA ARG A 767 -8.11 -20.06 -20.52
C ARG A 767 -6.82 -19.93 -19.74
N ASP A 768 -5.94 -19.02 -20.14
CA ASP A 768 -4.64 -18.82 -19.52
C ASP A 768 -4.69 -17.63 -18.55
N ALA A 769 -4.58 -17.94 -17.26
CA ALA A 769 -4.56 -16.93 -16.20
C ALA A 769 -3.33 -16.00 -16.33
N GLU A 770 -2.23 -16.47 -16.93
CA GLU A 770 -1.02 -15.66 -17.10
C GLU A 770 -1.13 -14.62 -18.20
N GLU A 771 -2.01 -14.83 -19.18
CA GLU A 771 -2.25 -13.90 -20.27
C GLU A 771 -3.29 -12.83 -19.92
N PHE A 772 -4.18 -13.12 -18.96
CA PHE A 772 -5.17 -12.17 -18.47
C PHE A 772 -4.50 -11.01 -17.71
N ASP A 773 -4.76 -9.79 -18.17
CA ASP A 773 -4.23 -8.57 -17.57
C ASP A 773 -5.33 -7.84 -16.77
N ALA A 774 -6.45 -7.53 -17.43
CA ALA A 774 -7.59 -6.90 -16.77
C ALA A 774 -8.93 -7.06 -17.51
N LEU A 775 -10.03 -6.85 -16.80
CA LEU A 775 -11.36 -6.57 -17.34
C LEU A 775 -11.80 -5.16 -16.93
N ILE A 776 -12.33 -4.39 -17.86
CA ILE A 776 -12.80 -3.02 -17.63
C ILE A 776 -14.30 -2.96 -17.89
N ASP A 777 -15.06 -2.64 -16.86
CA ASP A 777 -16.52 -2.54 -16.91
C ASP A 777 -16.96 -1.11 -17.29
N VAL A 778 -17.51 -0.95 -18.49
CA VAL A 778 -17.85 0.38 -19.00
C VAL A 778 -19.01 0.99 -18.21
N ARG A 779 -20.00 0.18 -17.79
CA ARG A 779 -21.17 0.65 -17.03
C ARG A 779 -20.77 1.21 -15.67
N LEU A 780 -19.93 0.48 -14.92
CA LEU A 780 -19.39 0.95 -13.65
C LEU A 780 -18.54 2.23 -13.81
N ALA A 781 -17.81 2.35 -14.92
CA ALA A 781 -17.05 3.56 -15.20
C ALA A 781 -17.99 4.78 -15.37
N ARG A 782 -19.14 4.62 -16.03
CA ARG A 782 -20.16 5.68 -16.15
C ARG A 782 -20.77 6.08 -14.82
N GLU A 783 -21.05 5.11 -13.94
CA GLU A 783 -21.60 5.36 -12.60
C GLU A 783 -20.65 6.20 -11.73
N GLU A 784 -19.34 6.09 -11.97
CA GLU A 784 -18.29 6.88 -11.32
C GLU A 784 -17.87 8.13 -12.14
N GLU A 785 -18.72 8.56 -13.07
CA GLU A 785 -18.55 9.76 -13.89
C GLU A 785 -17.34 9.75 -14.84
N VAL A 786 -16.86 8.58 -15.26
CA VAL A 786 -15.93 8.47 -16.40
C VAL A 786 -16.73 8.62 -17.68
N THR A 787 -16.58 9.75 -18.35
CA THR A 787 -17.36 10.07 -19.55
C THR A 787 -16.57 9.89 -20.85
N PRO A 788 -17.26 9.64 -21.99
CA PRO A 788 -16.63 9.63 -23.30
C PRO A 788 -15.92 10.95 -23.62
N LEU A 789 -14.81 10.87 -24.35
CA LEU A 789 -14.03 12.06 -24.72
C LEU A 789 -14.86 13.05 -25.56
N PRO A 790 -14.87 14.37 -25.20
CA PRO A 790 -15.61 15.40 -25.92
C PRO A 790 -14.81 15.86 -27.15
N LEU A 791 -14.53 14.94 -28.06
CA LEU A 791 -13.72 15.20 -29.25
C LEU A 791 -14.40 16.26 -30.13
N LEU A 792 -13.62 17.23 -30.61
CA LEU A 792 -14.12 18.14 -31.64
C LEU A 792 -14.34 17.34 -32.92
N GLN A 793 -15.53 17.46 -33.50
CA GLN A 793 -15.79 16.88 -34.82
C GLN A 793 -14.70 17.38 -35.77
N ARG A 794 -14.14 16.45 -36.56
CA ARG A 794 -13.26 16.82 -37.66
C ARG A 794 -14.11 17.63 -38.64
N GLU A 795 -14.04 18.96 -38.55
CA GLU A 795 -14.55 19.82 -39.62
C GLU A 795 -13.86 19.39 -40.90
N ASN A 796 -14.61 18.77 -41.79
CA ASN A 796 -14.18 18.59 -43.17
C ASN A 796 -15.35 19.03 -44.04
N LYS A 797 -15.09 20.10 -44.81
CA LYS A 797 -15.86 20.48 -45.98
C LYS A 797 -16.08 19.25 -46.88
N PRO A 798 -17.25 19.17 -47.54
CA PRO A 798 -17.69 18.00 -48.31
C PRO A 798 -16.72 17.57 -49.40
#